data_AF-A0A9E0FPL1-F1
#
_entry.id   AF-A0A9E0FPL1-F1
#
_cell.length_a   1.000
_cell.length_b   1.000
_cell.length_c   1.000
_cell.angle_alpha   90.00
_cell.angle_beta   90.00
_cell.angle_gamma   90.00
#
_symmetry.space_group_name_H-M   'P 1'
#
loop_
_entity.id
_entity.type
_entity.pdbx_description
1 polymer ?
#
loop_
_entity_poly.entity_id
_entity_poly.type
_entity_poly.pdbx_seq_one_letter_code
_entity_poly.pdbx_strand_id
1 'polypeptide(L)'
;MNKIFTILAILILSCVCAYSQTPVKKTILQAFWWDYENNNYPAGWANYLADLAPRLRSIGVDAVWIPPSTKGGNGTADVGYGIFDHYDLGDKFQKNTTKTRLGTKDELLRMIAIMHANGIEVIQDVVPNHTYGAGSYNGSGGQDPTAWGGDLWKNFRYAAFETPVTDESATDYLARKGRFYKNWQNFHPNPGDNCSSGDICSAFFGPDNCYNSGASGISSNATYNPTQTSTYMRDSYRNWLIWYKKQTGFDGVRLDAVKHFEYDASEDFLYNMQFTASWASGGNAMPAVGEFVGSTGQLDGWCNSVMNRAGTFDFNLRAFGGSGGLYSMIYGNGGYDMGSLPAEQQSNRYVDISGQRIHRTVPFINNHDTYRPQLSGGNISGWNSGSELSPHVDIREPRLAAAYAVMVAMDGNPQIFFEDVFNIANTSKRLTHLPNNTTDLPENSDIANIIRAHGAFNFKAGDYFVRSAESRFWNSITSDRSDDDYIVIERGGKAIIGATDQWNIDQDAWIDTDFALGTVLRDYSGGITTTTTVLGPESGGTGKNRVNIKTKAVGYPSYTYSTSYTDHGVQYHGFSIWAPDGMSINYTPSRAVSTTQEWELDNDLGDSHCSSLRQGGRTPDNKCYWRVAGRVFAAAGTSINVQGTLGGSTSLTVGVFNNNGLLVSSNAGTSSPISVNYAVPSTGWYSIKVRNTSCTTGQKSFVKVTYQAPANVSTSSYPAQYPANVYVWNGNANTTDWSDCNNWEDGRIPPTSGCAYTVVVPNCTCNAMLPTLPADCMPTVINELGATVSLDASLISFAATVKNKNAHLTWKVTSEEDVKEYEVEKSLDASQFDAIATVPARQNSQTINTYEYTDEQFKQDAYYRLKILSYNGEIQYSNTLFLPYKESRIFNVVPNPATADVTLVASQNFDNTQLVRVQLIGINGQTLLSQTGTISTLNISLNEILRNNPKGLYIVNVFDNNKLESIKLLKH
;
A
#
# COMPACT_ATOMS: atom_id res chain seq x y z
N MET A 1 3.69 -9.00 78.74
CA MET A 1 2.72 -8.45 77.75
C MET A 1 3.31 -7.37 76.83
N ASN A 2 4.34 -6.61 77.22
CA ASN A 2 4.88 -5.51 76.39
C ASN A 2 5.82 -5.89 75.22
N LYS A 3 6.23 -7.16 75.07
CA LYS A 3 7.07 -7.59 73.93
C LYS A 3 6.30 -8.18 72.74
N ILE A 4 5.03 -8.54 72.94
CA ILE A 4 4.18 -9.10 71.87
C ILE A 4 3.52 -7.97 71.06
N PHE A 5 3.22 -6.82 71.68
CA PHE A 5 2.65 -5.66 70.98
C PHE A 5 3.64 -4.95 70.04
N THR A 6 4.94 -4.92 70.38
CA THR A 6 5.95 -4.26 69.52
C THR A 6 6.29 -5.09 68.27
N ILE A 7 6.21 -6.42 68.35
CA ILE A 7 6.44 -7.31 67.20
C ILE A 7 5.22 -7.32 66.28
N LEU A 8 3.99 -7.22 66.81
CA LEU A 8 2.78 -7.07 66.00
C LEU A 8 2.73 -5.70 65.29
N ALA A 9 3.18 -4.62 65.93
CA ALA A 9 3.25 -3.29 65.32
C ALA A 9 4.29 -3.20 64.18
N ILE A 10 5.42 -3.90 64.30
CA ILE A 10 6.46 -3.93 63.25
C ILE A 10 6.04 -4.84 62.07
N LEU A 11 5.30 -5.93 62.32
CA LEU A 11 4.73 -6.77 61.24
C LEU A 11 3.53 -6.12 60.52
N ILE A 12 2.79 -5.21 61.17
CA ILE A 12 1.70 -4.46 60.54
C ILE A 12 2.24 -3.24 59.77
N LEU A 13 3.40 -2.66 60.15
CA LEU A 13 4.04 -1.57 59.38
C LEU A 13 4.84 -2.03 58.15
N SER A 14 5.12 -3.34 57.99
CA SER A 14 5.91 -3.87 56.87
C SER A 14 5.09 -4.50 55.75
N CYS A 15 3.76 -4.36 55.73
CA CYS A 15 2.91 -5.02 54.73
C CYS A 15 1.91 -4.12 53.99
N VAL A 16 2.15 -2.80 53.97
CA VAL A 16 1.54 -1.92 52.96
C VAL A 16 2.63 -1.35 52.07
N CYS A 17 3.35 -2.23 51.37
CA CYS A 17 3.92 -1.83 50.10
C CYS A 17 2.72 -1.56 49.19
N ALA A 18 2.30 -0.30 49.07
CA ALA A 18 1.42 0.10 47.99
C ALA A 18 2.09 -0.36 46.70
N TYR A 19 1.53 -1.37 46.05
CA TYR A 19 1.96 -1.77 44.71
C TYR A 19 1.66 -0.57 43.81
N SER A 20 2.68 0.26 43.54
CA SER A 20 2.59 1.34 42.58
C SER A 20 2.31 0.73 41.22
N GLN A 21 1.12 0.99 40.68
CA GLN A 21 0.75 0.55 39.34
C GLN A 21 1.69 1.22 38.34
N THR A 22 2.21 0.47 37.38
CA THR A 22 2.99 1.06 36.28
C THR A 22 2.03 1.75 35.32
N PRO A 23 2.12 3.08 35.11
CA PRO A 23 1.21 3.77 34.21
C PRO A 23 1.51 3.40 32.75
N VAL A 24 0.46 3.10 31.99
CA VAL A 24 0.49 2.95 30.54
C VAL A 24 -0.32 4.11 29.95
N LYS A 25 0.42 5.07 29.38
CA LYS A 25 -0.10 6.34 28.87
C LYS A 25 0.53 6.69 27.53
N LYS A 26 -0.15 7.53 26.75
CA LYS A 26 0.34 8.06 25.48
C LYS A 26 -0.03 9.54 25.34
N THR A 27 0.88 10.34 24.80
CA THR A 27 0.50 11.55 24.07
C THR A 27 0.34 11.21 22.60
N ILE A 28 -0.89 11.29 22.10
CA ILE A 28 -1.28 10.88 20.75
C ILE A 28 -1.31 12.12 19.87
N LEU A 29 -0.70 12.07 18.69
CA LEU A 29 -0.88 13.07 17.64
C LEU A 29 -1.81 12.52 16.57
N GLN A 30 -2.96 13.16 16.33
CA GLN A 30 -3.69 12.95 15.09
C GLN A 30 -2.89 13.59 13.95
N ALA A 31 -2.21 12.79 13.14
CA ALA A 31 -1.18 13.24 12.21
C ALA A 31 -1.72 13.59 10.81
N PHE A 32 -2.94 14.12 10.75
CA PHE A 32 -3.64 14.52 9.52
C PHE A 32 -4.81 15.46 9.85
N TRP A 33 -5.26 16.21 8.84
CA TRP A 33 -6.53 16.95 8.82
C TRP A 33 -7.44 16.38 7.72
N TRP A 34 -8.67 16.89 7.54
CA TRP A 34 -9.65 16.28 6.64
C TRP A 34 -9.13 15.99 5.23
N ASP A 35 -8.69 17.02 4.52
CA ASP A 35 -8.20 16.94 3.13
C ASP A 35 -6.65 16.94 3.07
N TYR A 36 -6.00 16.16 3.95
CA TYR A 36 -4.54 16.09 4.03
C TYR A 36 -3.89 15.84 2.66
N GLU A 37 -3.03 16.76 2.23
CA GLU A 37 -2.33 16.69 0.95
C GLU A 37 -1.06 17.53 1.00
N ASN A 38 -0.04 17.09 0.26
CA ASN A 38 1.17 17.84 0.04
C ASN A 38 1.73 17.54 -1.36
N ASN A 39 1.95 18.58 -2.15
CA ASN A 39 2.40 18.50 -3.54
C ASN A 39 3.82 17.92 -3.68
N ASN A 40 4.65 17.98 -2.63
CA ASN A 40 5.95 17.31 -2.61
C ASN A 40 5.83 15.80 -2.35
N TYR A 41 4.65 15.34 -1.92
CA TYR A 41 4.33 13.95 -1.56
C TYR A 41 2.97 13.51 -2.16
N PRO A 42 2.81 13.54 -3.50
CA PRO A 42 1.54 13.26 -4.15
C PRO A 42 1.09 11.82 -3.88
N ALA A 43 -0.09 11.67 -3.25
CA ALA A 43 -0.58 10.39 -2.73
C ALA A 43 0.54 9.61 -2.00
N GLY A 44 1.25 10.29 -1.11
CA GLY A 44 2.46 9.80 -0.46
C GLY A 44 2.59 10.28 0.99
N TRP A 45 1.46 10.43 1.69
CA TRP A 45 1.43 10.92 3.07
C TRP A 45 2.26 10.05 4.04
N ALA A 46 2.39 8.75 3.78
CA ALA A 46 3.27 7.89 4.55
C ALA A 46 4.74 8.34 4.48
N ASN A 47 5.20 8.81 3.31
CA ASN A 47 6.55 9.36 3.14
C ASN A 47 6.71 10.69 3.87
N TYR A 48 5.68 11.55 3.80
CA TYR A 48 5.64 12.80 4.56
C TYR A 48 5.82 12.55 6.06
N LEU A 49 5.05 11.61 6.62
CA LEU A 49 5.12 11.25 8.03
C LEU A 49 6.46 10.61 8.41
N ALA A 50 7.04 9.79 7.54
CA ALA A 50 8.37 9.22 7.75
C ALA A 50 9.46 10.31 7.85
N ASP A 51 9.40 11.34 7.00
CA ASP A 51 10.32 12.49 7.05
C ASP A 51 10.04 13.41 8.26
N LEU A 52 8.80 13.44 8.78
CA LEU A 52 8.41 14.22 9.96
C LEU A 52 8.80 13.57 11.29
N ALA A 53 8.94 12.23 11.32
CA ALA A 53 9.11 11.43 12.53
C ALA A 53 10.20 11.94 13.52
N PRO A 54 11.39 12.40 13.07
CA PRO A 54 12.39 12.96 13.99
C PRO A 54 11.90 14.19 14.77
N ARG A 55 11.10 15.06 14.14
CA ARG A 55 10.53 16.24 14.81
C ARG A 55 9.47 15.84 15.82
N LEU A 56 8.62 14.88 15.47
CA LEU A 56 7.60 14.34 16.39
C LEU A 56 8.25 13.76 17.64
N ARG A 57 9.37 13.03 17.47
CA ARG A 57 10.18 12.53 18.58
C ARG A 57 10.71 13.67 19.46
N SER A 58 11.25 14.74 18.87
CA SER A 58 11.78 15.88 19.64
C SER A 58 10.71 16.65 20.41
N ILE A 59 9.47 16.65 19.92
CA ILE A 59 8.32 17.24 20.62
C ILE A 59 7.85 16.33 21.77
N GLY A 60 8.13 15.03 21.72
CA GLY A 60 7.77 14.07 22.77
C GLY A 60 6.46 13.31 22.50
N VAL A 61 6.04 13.21 21.23
CA VAL A 61 4.88 12.40 20.81
C VAL A 61 5.16 10.92 21.10
N ASP A 62 4.25 10.25 21.81
CA ASP A 62 4.36 8.81 22.10
C ASP A 62 3.74 7.94 21.00
N ALA A 63 2.70 8.44 20.32
CA ALA A 63 1.98 7.71 19.28
C ALA A 63 1.41 8.65 18.21
N VAL A 64 1.32 8.18 16.97
CA VAL A 64 0.61 8.86 15.88
C VAL A 64 -0.64 8.08 15.50
N TRP A 65 -1.78 8.76 15.45
CA TRP A 65 -2.97 8.27 14.75
C TRP A 65 -2.87 8.68 13.29
N ILE A 66 -2.81 7.68 12.42
CA ILE A 66 -2.74 7.86 10.96
C ILE A 66 -4.10 7.62 10.30
N PRO A 67 -4.38 8.23 9.13
CA PRO A 67 -5.60 7.97 8.36
C PRO A 67 -5.81 6.48 8.04
N PRO A 68 -7.03 6.08 7.60
CA PRO A 68 -7.25 4.75 7.07
C PRO A 68 -6.30 4.44 5.91
N SER A 69 -5.64 3.28 5.94
CA SER A 69 -4.60 2.93 4.95
C SER A 69 -5.08 2.01 3.83
N THR A 70 -6.34 1.58 3.86
CA THR A 70 -6.94 0.68 2.88
C THR A 70 -7.50 1.44 1.69
N LYS A 71 -7.65 0.79 0.54
CA LYS A 71 -8.16 1.41 -0.69
C LYS A 71 -9.57 1.94 -0.50
N GLY A 72 -9.76 3.24 -0.75
CA GLY A 72 -11.06 3.88 -0.80
C GLY A 72 -11.75 3.79 -2.17
N GLY A 73 -13.07 3.98 -2.20
CA GLY A 73 -13.88 3.89 -3.41
C GLY A 73 -13.52 4.95 -4.45
N ASN A 74 -12.98 6.09 -4.01
CA ASN A 74 -12.48 7.17 -4.86
C ASN A 74 -10.96 7.12 -5.10
N GLY A 75 -10.32 5.97 -4.87
CA GLY A 75 -8.88 5.81 -5.12
C GLY A 75 -8.03 6.74 -4.24
N THR A 76 -7.12 7.52 -4.86
CA THR A 76 -6.24 8.46 -4.13
C THR A 76 -6.94 9.74 -3.69
N ALA A 77 -8.13 10.04 -4.22
CA ALA A 77 -8.92 11.19 -3.78
C ALA A 77 -9.64 10.92 -2.46
N ASP A 78 -9.83 9.65 -2.11
CA ASP A 78 -10.44 9.26 -0.84
C ASP A 78 -9.52 9.64 0.33
N VAL A 79 -10.09 10.31 1.33
CA VAL A 79 -9.36 10.65 2.56
C VAL A 79 -9.05 9.40 3.40
N GLY A 80 -9.82 8.33 3.17
CA GLY A 80 -9.64 7.01 3.78
C GLY A 80 -10.95 6.42 4.31
N TYR A 81 -11.95 7.25 4.64
CA TYR A 81 -13.20 6.78 5.25
C TYR A 81 -14.13 6.05 4.28
N GLY A 82 -14.03 6.29 2.97
CA GLY A 82 -14.82 5.58 1.96
C GLY A 82 -14.26 4.19 1.62
N ILE A 83 -14.14 3.29 2.60
CA ILE A 83 -13.47 1.99 2.43
C ILE A 83 -14.11 1.18 1.29
N PHE A 84 -13.29 0.80 0.32
CA PHE A 84 -13.67 -0.13 -0.75
C PHE A 84 -13.15 -1.53 -0.42
N ASP A 85 -11.84 -1.75 -0.54
CA ASP A 85 -11.22 -3.06 -0.32
C ASP A 85 -10.30 -3.03 0.91
N HIS A 86 -10.64 -3.86 1.89
CA HIS A 86 -9.93 -3.94 3.16
C HIS A 86 -8.52 -4.54 3.00
N TYR A 87 -8.33 -5.46 2.05
CA TYR A 87 -7.06 -6.16 1.87
C TYR A 87 -6.09 -5.43 0.92
N ASP A 88 -6.51 -4.34 0.28
CA ASP A 88 -5.68 -3.52 -0.58
C ASP A 88 -5.08 -2.34 0.21
N LEU A 89 -3.80 -2.45 0.55
CA LEU A 89 -3.05 -1.44 1.32
C LEU A 89 -2.30 -0.47 0.41
N GLY A 90 -2.74 -0.33 -0.84
CA GLY A 90 -2.01 0.41 -1.86
C GLY A 90 -1.05 -0.47 -2.67
N ASP A 91 -1.35 -1.77 -2.78
CA ASP A 91 -0.53 -2.76 -3.49
C ASP A 91 -1.24 -3.42 -4.68
N LYS A 92 -2.57 -3.25 -4.79
CA LYS A 92 -3.38 -3.77 -5.89
C LYS A 92 -3.92 -2.62 -6.75
N PHE A 93 -3.91 -2.79 -8.07
CA PHE A 93 -4.53 -1.83 -8.97
C PHE A 93 -6.06 -1.99 -8.95
N GLN A 94 -6.73 -1.05 -8.29
CA GLN A 94 -8.19 -0.99 -8.16
C GLN A 94 -8.64 0.46 -8.09
N LYS A 95 -9.85 0.75 -8.57
CA LYS A 95 -10.37 2.13 -8.63
C LYS A 95 -9.40 3.07 -9.38
N ASN A 96 -8.83 2.56 -10.47
CA ASN A 96 -7.88 3.25 -11.35
C ASN A 96 -6.60 3.74 -10.64
N THR A 97 -6.21 3.12 -9.52
CA THR A 97 -4.98 3.44 -8.82
C THR A 97 -4.41 2.23 -8.07
N THR A 98 -3.08 2.15 -8.01
CA THR A 98 -2.40 1.24 -7.08
C THR A 98 -2.33 1.87 -5.70
N LYS A 99 -1.92 3.12 -5.60
CA LYS A 99 -1.76 3.86 -4.34
C LYS A 99 -3.10 4.16 -3.66
N THR A 100 -3.10 4.17 -2.34
CA THR A 100 -4.07 4.95 -1.54
C THR A 100 -3.58 6.39 -1.41
N ARG A 101 -4.32 7.26 -0.71
CA ARG A 101 -3.85 8.62 -0.42
C ARG A 101 -2.61 8.63 0.49
N LEU A 102 -2.43 7.60 1.33
CA LEU A 102 -1.20 7.41 2.11
C LEU A 102 -0.01 7.00 1.25
N GLY A 103 -0.25 6.27 0.16
CA GLY A 103 0.76 5.79 -0.77
C GLY A 103 0.62 4.31 -1.07
N THR A 104 1.75 3.70 -1.41
CA THR A 104 1.87 2.26 -1.60
C THR A 104 2.01 1.53 -0.26
N LYS A 105 1.77 0.21 -0.27
CA LYS A 105 2.02 -0.64 0.90
C LYS A 105 3.46 -0.54 1.39
N ASP A 106 4.46 -0.54 0.49
CA ASP A 106 5.87 -0.40 0.89
C ASP A 106 6.13 0.93 1.62
N GLU A 107 5.57 2.04 1.13
CA GLU A 107 5.70 3.37 1.76
C GLU A 107 5.06 3.38 3.17
N LEU A 108 3.87 2.77 3.32
CA LEU A 108 3.20 2.60 4.61
C LEU A 108 4.04 1.77 5.59
N LEU A 109 4.53 0.60 5.17
CA LEU A 109 5.30 -0.30 6.04
C LEU A 109 6.63 0.33 6.48
N ARG A 110 7.28 1.09 5.59
CA ARG A 110 8.46 1.89 5.93
C ARG A 110 8.14 2.99 6.94
N MET A 111 7.04 3.72 6.75
CA MET A 111 6.64 4.79 7.68
C MET A 111 6.46 4.23 9.09
N ILE A 112 5.74 3.11 9.23
CA ILE A 112 5.58 2.41 10.51
C ILE A 112 6.95 2.07 11.11
N ALA A 113 7.86 1.50 10.32
CA ALA A 113 9.18 1.13 10.80
C ALA A 113 10.04 2.32 11.25
N ILE A 114 9.88 3.49 10.62
CA ILE A 114 10.59 4.72 10.98
C ILE A 114 9.98 5.39 12.22
N MET A 115 8.65 5.38 12.37
CA MET A 115 8.00 5.82 13.61
C MET A 115 8.50 5.00 14.79
N HIS A 116 8.52 3.68 14.61
CA HIS A 116 9.08 2.71 15.54
C HIS A 116 10.55 3.00 15.90
N ALA A 117 11.41 3.29 14.91
CA ALA A 117 12.81 3.67 15.14
C ALA A 117 12.96 5.01 15.90
N ASN A 118 11.93 5.84 15.89
CA ASN A 118 11.84 7.09 16.65
C ASN A 118 11.15 6.94 18.02
N GLY A 119 10.80 5.72 18.42
CA GLY A 119 10.13 5.45 19.69
C GLY A 119 8.62 5.72 19.65
N ILE A 120 8.05 5.98 18.48
CA ILE A 120 6.67 6.40 18.28
C ILE A 120 5.83 5.18 17.88
N GLU A 121 4.71 4.98 18.56
CA GLU A 121 3.71 3.96 18.19
C GLU A 121 2.81 4.43 17.05
N VAL A 122 2.28 3.50 16.26
CA VAL A 122 1.30 3.79 15.20
C VAL A 122 -0.08 3.26 15.60
N ILE A 123 -1.04 4.17 15.68
CA ILE A 123 -2.46 3.90 15.88
C ILE A 123 -3.14 3.96 14.51
N GLN A 124 -3.68 2.84 14.07
CA GLN A 124 -4.33 2.72 12.78
C GLN A 124 -5.80 3.08 12.87
N ASP A 125 -6.27 3.97 12.01
CA ASP A 125 -7.70 4.19 11.81
C ASP A 125 -8.34 3.00 11.09
N VAL A 126 -9.43 2.51 11.64
CA VAL A 126 -10.19 1.35 11.17
C VAL A 126 -11.64 1.78 11.06
N VAL A 127 -12.26 1.49 9.92
CA VAL A 127 -13.64 1.91 9.60
C VAL A 127 -14.53 0.68 9.43
N PRO A 128 -15.21 0.20 10.49
CA PRO A 128 -16.07 -0.97 10.41
C PRO A 128 -17.48 -0.66 9.94
N ASN A 129 -17.92 0.61 10.03
CA ASN A 129 -19.32 0.96 9.87
C ASN A 129 -19.88 0.63 8.47
N HIS A 130 -19.19 1.02 7.39
CA HIS A 130 -19.75 0.90 6.03
C HIS A 130 -18.70 0.45 5.01
N THR A 131 -19.16 0.26 3.77
CA THR A 131 -18.29 0.18 2.59
C THR A 131 -18.78 1.14 1.52
N TYR A 132 -17.90 1.58 0.63
CA TYR A 132 -18.19 2.61 -0.35
C TYR A 132 -17.67 2.26 -1.75
N GLY A 133 -18.38 2.77 -2.77
CA GLY A 133 -17.97 2.62 -4.16
C GLY A 133 -18.14 1.21 -4.72
N ALA A 134 -19.30 0.59 -4.56
CA ALA A 134 -19.59 -0.70 -5.21
C ALA A 134 -19.42 -0.64 -6.74
N GLY A 135 -18.94 -1.72 -7.35
CA GLY A 135 -18.69 -1.80 -8.78
C GLY A 135 -17.24 -1.55 -9.18
N SER A 136 -16.96 -1.64 -10.49
CA SER A 136 -15.68 -1.27 -11.09
C SER A 136 -15.38 0.24 -10.88
N TYR A 137 -14.29 0.78 -11.40
CA TYR A 137 -13.97 2.21 -11.25
C TYR A 137 -15.11 3.13 -11.72
N ASN A 138 -15.86 2.73 -12.76
CA ASN A 138 -17.01 3.48 -13.26
C ASN A 138 -18.36 3.05 -12.66
N GLY A 139 -18.35 2.18 -11.63
CA GLY A 139 -19.55 1.62 -10.99
C GLY A 139 -20.13 0.39 -11.69
N SER A 140 -19.57 -0.08 -12.81
CA SER A 140 -20.14 -1.24 -13.50
C SER A 140 -20.14 -2.49 -12.62
N GLY A 141 -21.27 -3.19 -12.57
CA GLY A 141 -21.44 -4.40 -11.74
C GLY A 141 -21.68 -4.14 -10.24
N GLY A 142 -21.73 -2.88 -9.80
CA GLY A 142 -21.92 -2.55 -8.38
C GLY A 142 -23.35 -2.75 -7.84
N GLN A 143 -24.34 -2.79 -8.73
CA GLN A 143 -25.75 -2.94 -8.35
C GLN A 143 -26.17 -4.41 -8.26
N ASP A 144 -26.93 -4.75 -7.22
CA ASP A 144 -27.71 -5.99 -7.16
C ASP A 144 -29.20 -5.67 -7.32
N PRO A 145 -29.87 -6.14 -8.40
CA PRO A 145 -31.29 -5.85 -8.65
C PRO A 145 -32.26 -6.34 -7.58
N THR A 146 -31.83 -7.24 -6.70
CA THR A 146 -32.65 -7.83 -5.61
C THR A 146 -32.38 -7.21 -4.25
N ALA A 147 -31.48 -6.22 -4.18
CA ALA A 147 -31.11 -5.58 -2.92
C ALA A 147 -32.31 -4.88 -2.24
N TRP A 148 -32.36 -4.99 -0.91
CA TRP A 148 -33.34 -4.32 -0.05
C TRP A 148 -32.80 -2.99 0.49
N GLY A 149 -33.69 -2.03 0.72
CA GLY A 149 -33.41 -0.76 1.39
C GLY A 149 -33.34 0.45 0.47
N GLY A 150 -33.76 0.31 -0.80
CA GLY A 150 -33.77 1.41 -1.79
C GLY A 150 -32.43 1.66 -2.47
N ASP A 151 -31.31 1.42 -1.76
CA ASP A 151 -29.97 1.41 -2.34
C ASP A 151 -29.60 0.03 -2.91
N LEU A 152 -29.34 -0.01 -4.22
CA LEU A 152 -28.95 -1.22 -4.94
C LEU A 152 -27.44 -1.45 -5.00
N TRP A 153 -26.62 -0.45 -4.63
CA TRP A 153 -25.15 -0.45 -4.76
C TRP A 153 -24.44 -1.27 -3.67
N LYS A 154 -24.81 -2.54 -3.57
CA LYS A 154 -24.39 -3.45 -2.50
C LYS A 154 -23.68 -4.72 -2.99
N ASN A 155 -23.15 -4.70 -4.21
CA ASN A 155 -22.37 -5.80 -4.76
C ASN A 155 -20.89 -5.45 -4.84
N PHE A 156 -20.09 -6.00 -3.91
CA PHE A 156 -18.67 -5.70 -3.81
C PHE A 156 -17.80 -6.90 -4.18
N ARG A 157 -16.97 -6.69 -5.19
CA ARG A 157 -15.98 -7.63 -5.70
C ARG A 157 -14.61 -6.95 -5.74
N TYR A 158 -13.60 -7.73 -5.40
CA TYR A 158 -12.26 -7.21 -5.10
C TYR A 158 -11.21 -7.95 -5.91
N ALA A 159 -10.08 -7.30 -6.13
CA ALA A 159 -8.91 -7.88 -6.75
C ALA A 159 -8.03 -8.60 -5.72
N ALA A 160 -7.96 -8.12 -4.46
CA ALA A 160 -7.11 -8.77 -3.45
C ALA A 160 -7.48 -10.25 -3.29
N PHE A 161 -6.51 -11.16 -3.48
CA PHE A 161 -6.66 -12.61 -3.64
C PHE A 161 -6.56 -13.16 -5.07
N GLU A 162 -7.56 -13.81 -5.68
CA GLU A 162 -7.26 -14.78 -6.76
C GLU A 162 -7.18 -14.18 -8.18
N THR A 163 -7.90 -13.09 -8.49
CA THR A 163 -7.99 -12.56 -9.87
C THR A 163 -7.74 -11.05 -9.91
N PRO A 164 -6.85 -10.55 -10.79
CA PRO A 164 -6.64 -9.12 -10.96
C PRO A 164 -7.84 -8.46 -11.66
N VAL A 165 -7.84 -7.13 -11.70
CA VAL A 165 -8.69 -6.36 -12.63
C VAL A 165 -8.19 -6.59 -14.06
N THR A 166 -9.02 -7.09 -14.99
CA THR A 166 -8.65 -7.16 -16.41
C THR A 166 -9.22 -6.03 -17.25
N ASP A 167 -10.43 -5.58 -16.92
CA ASP A 167 -11.06 -4.39 -17.49
C ASP A 167 -12.10 -3.81 -16.50
N GLU A 168 -12.73 -2.69 -16.87
CA GLU A 168 -13.71 -2.00 -16.02
C GLU A 168 -15.16 -2.41 -16.32
N SER A 169 -15.39 -3.52 -17.03
CA SER A 169 -16.72 -4.02 -17.37
C SER A 169 -17.42 -4.66 -16.16
N ALA A 170 -18.75 -4.69 -16.20
CA ALA A 170 -19.53 -5.40 -15.20
C ALA A 170 -19.20 -6.90 -15.19
N THR A 171 -18.92 -7.49 -16.36
CA THR A 171 -18.60 -8.92 -16.50
C THR A 171 -17.30 -9.27 -15.78
N ASP A 172 -16.23 -8.49 -15.98
CA ASP A 172 -14.98 -8.66 -15.23
C ASP A 172 -15.25 -8.49 -13.73
N TYR A 173 -15.85 -7.38 -13.33
CA TYR A 173 -16.10 -7.06 -11.93
C TYR A 173 -16.85 -8.16 -11.19
N LEU A 174 -17.96 -8.64 -11.75
CA LEU A 174 -18.83 -9.66 -11.15
C LEU A 174 -18.18 -11.06 -11.08
N ALA A 175 -17.12 -11.29 -11.85
CA ALA A 175 -16.37 -12.54 -11.90
C ALA A 175 -15.15 -12.58 -10.97
N ARG A 176 -14.74 -11.43 -10.39
CA ARG A 176 -13.53 -11.37 -9.56
C ARG A 176 -13.65 -12.23 -8.30
N LYS A 177 -12.58 -12.95 -8.01
CA LYS A 177 -12.45 -13.92 -6.91
C LYS A 177 -11.60 -13.39 -5.76
N GLY A 178 -11.88 -12.16 -5.34
CA GLY A 178 -11.20 -11.56 -4.20
C GLY A 178 -11.69 -12.09 -2.84
N ARG A 179 -10.91 -11.82 -1.79
CA ARG A 179 -11.28 -12.09 -0.39
C ARG A 179 -12.36 -11.12 0.09
N PHE A 180 -13.16 -11.57 1.06
CA PHE A 180 -14.14 -10.75 1.79
C PHE A 180 -15.21 -10.06 0.92
N TYR A 181 -15.64 -10.70 -0.17
CA TYR A 181 -16.78 -10.31 -1.00
C TYR A 181 -18.00 -9.97 -0.16
N LYS A 182 -18.76 -8.96 -0.59
CA LYS A 182 -20.00 -8.55 0.07
C LYS A 182 -21.14 -8.52 -0.92
N ASN A 183 -22.27 -9.05 -0.49
CA ASN A 183 -23.54 -9.11 -1.17
C ASN A 183 -24.54 -8.25 -0.39
N TRP A 184 -25.70 -7.95 -0.98
CA TRP A 184 -26.64 -7.01 -0.39
C TRP A 184 -27.15 -7.40 1.00
N GLN A 185 -27.19 -8.70 1.31
CA GLN A 185 -27.59 -9.22 2.63
C GLN A 185 -26.57 -8.92 3.73
N ASN A 186 -25.34 -8.55 3.38
CA ASN A 186 -24.29 -8.23 4.35
C ASN A 186 -24.44 -6.82 4.95
N PHE A 187 -25.46 -6.06 4.52
CA PHE A 187 -25.64 -4.66 4.88
C PHE A 187 -27.01 -4.43 5.52
N HIS A 188 -27.13 -3.34 6.27
CA HIS A 188 -28.42 -2.85 6.76
C HIS A 188 -29.22 -2.14 5.64
N PRO A 189 -30.57 -2.21 5.67
CA PRO A 189 -31.36 -3.31 6.23
C PRO A 189 -31.27 -4.58 5.35
N ASN A 190 -31.53 -5.74 5.95
CA ASN A 190 -31.64 -7.04 5.27
C ASN A 190 -32.70 -7.95 5.95
N PRO A 191 -33.03 -9.14 5.41
CA PRO A 191 -34.06 -10.00 6.02
C PRO A 191 -33.71 -10.58 7.39
N GLY A 192 -32.43 -10.67 7.73
CA GLY A 192 -31.97 -11.04 9.06
C GLY A 192 -32.05 -9.88 10.06
N ASP A 193 -32.04 -8.63 9.58
CA ASP A 193 -32.11 -7.43 10.40
C ASP A 193 -32.76 -6.25 9.66
N ASN A 194 -34.03 -5.99 9.96
CA ASN A 194 -34.83 -4.92 9.34
C ASN A 194 -34.56 -3.56 9.98
N CYS A 195 -33.27 -3.23 10.19
CA CYS A 195 -32.80 -2.00 10.82
C CYS A 195 -33.56 -0.77 10.29
N SER A 196 -34.39 -0.17 11.15
CA SER A 196 -35.37 0.85 10.73
C SER A 196 -35.35 2.13 11.59
N SER A 197 -34.61 2.14 12.71
CA SER A 197 -34.46 3.33 13.57
C SER A 197 -33.21 3.27 14.44
N GLY A 198 -32.73 4.44 14.86
CA GLY A 198 -31.52 4.57 15.68
C GLY A 198 -30.26 4.84 14.85
N ASP A 199 -29.16 5.11 15.55
CA ASP A 199 -27.89 5.51 14.94
C ASP A 199 -27.31 4.45 14.00
N ILE A 200 -27.49 3.15 14.32
CA ILE A 200 -27.02 2.01 13.51
C ILE A 200 -27.76 1.93 12.16
N CYS A 201 -28.97 2.47 12.05
CA CYS A 201 -29.76 2.41 10.82
C CYS A 201 -29.65 3.68 9.97
N SER A 202 -28.74 4.60 10.32
CA SER A 202 -28.59 5.90 9.68
C SER A 202 -27.40 5.89 8.72
N ALA A 203 -27.62 5.50 7.47
CA ALA A 203 -26.55 5.44 6.47
C ALA A 203 -26.14 6.84 5.99
N PHE A 204 -24.83 7.12 6.00
CA PHE A 204 -24.26 8.44 5.64
C PHE A 204 -23.33 8.42 4.42
N PHE A 205 -22.49 7.38 4.25
CA PHE A 205 -21.48 7.32 3.18
C PHE A 205 -21.82 6.28 2.11
N GLY A 206 -21.93 5.02 2.52
CA GLY A 206 -22.33 3.90 1.67
C GLY A 206 -23.17 2.92 2.49
N PRO A 207 -23.44 1.71 1.98
CA PRO A 207 -24.21 0.72 2.74
C PRO A 207 -23.48 0.34 4.04
N ASP A 208 -24.20 0.47 5.16
CA ASP A 208 -23.70 0.12 6.49
C ASP A 208 -23.61 -1.41 6.64
N ASN A 209 -22.48 -1.89 7.12
CA ASN A 209 -22.19 -3.30 7.36
C ASN A 209 -23.08 -3.81 8.50
N CYS A 210 -23.64 -5.01 8.33
CA CYS A 210 -24.35 -5.72 9.39
C CYS A 210 -23.47 -6.86 9.92
N TYR A 211 -23.16 -6.83 11.22
CA TYR A 211 -22.37 -7.90 11.87
C TYR A 211 -23.24 -8.94 12.59
N ASN A 212 -24.57 -8.74 12.60
CA ASN A 212 -25.52 -9.68 13.19
C ASN A 212 -25.55 -11.02 12.44
N SER A 213 -25.93 -12.07 13.17
CA SER A 213 -26.08 -13.40 12.59
C SER A 213 -27.14 -13.40 11.50
N GLY A 214 -26.82 -13.95 10.33
CA GLY A 214 -27.73 -13.99 9.19
C GLY A 214 -27.50 -12.88 8.16
N ALA A 215 -26.58 -11.95 8.42
CA ALA A 215 -26.03 -11.01 7.43
C ALA A 215 -25.12 -11.75 6.43
N SER A 216 -25.71 -12.68 5.69
CA SER A 216 -25.04 -13.61 4.79
C SER A 216 -25.97 -13.98 3.64
N GLY A 217 -25.43 -14.13 2.43
CA GLY A 217 -26.24 -14.52 1.29
C GLY A 217 -25.46 -14.56 -0.02
N ILE A 218 -26.20 -14.62 -1.12
CA ILE A 218 -25.67 -14.61 -2.48
C ILE A 218 -26.21 -13.41 -3.23
N SER A 219 -25.37 -12.80 -4.05
CA SER A 219 -25.81 -11.81 -5.04
C SER A 219 -26.66 -12.47 -6.14
N SER A 220 -27.62 -11.74 -6.71
CA SER A 220 -28.48 -12.23 -7.80
C SER A 220 -27.82 -12.21 -9.18
N ASN A 221 -26.76 -11.42 -9.37
CA ASN A 221 -26.13 -11.20 -10.67
C ASN A 221 -24.61 -11.44 -10.69
N ALA A 222 -23.96 -11.67 -9.54
CA ALA A 222 -22.55 -12.02 -9.52
C ALA A 222 -22.27 -13.45 -10.03
N THR A 223 -21.28 -13.59 -10.89
CA THR A 223 -20.84 -14.89 -11.43
C THR A 223 -19.91 -15.63 -10.48
N TYR A 224 -19.16 -14.91 -9.64
CA TYR A 224 -18.48 -15.48 -8.48
C TYR A 224 -19.23 -15.14 -7.18
N ASN A 225 -19.65 -16.19 -6.47
CA ASN A 225 -20.56 -16.08 -5.34
C ASN A 225 -20.38 -17.23 -4.33
N PRO A 226 -19.27 -17.25 -3.56
CA PRO A 226 -19.04 -18.33 -2.60
C PRO A 226 -20.04 -18.30 -1.45
N THR A 227 -20.29 -19.48 -0.86
CA THR A 227 -21.20 -19.62 0.28
C THR A 227 -20.68 -18.86 1.50
N GLN A 228 -21.53 -18.03 2.09
CA GLN A 228 -21.25 -17.29 3.33
C GLN A 228 -21.85 -18.03 4.53
N THR A 229 -21.10 -18.10 5.63
CA THR A 229 -21.60 -18.60 6.92
C THR A 229 -22.51 -17.57 7.59
N SER A 230 -23.29 -17.99 8.60
CA SER A 230 -24.19 -17.07 9.33
C SER A 230 -23.47 -15.91 10.05
N THR A 231 -22.19 -16.09 10.39
CA THR A 231 -21.31 -15.09 11.05
C THR A 231 -20.30 -14.47 10.09
N TYR A 232 -20.49 -14.64 8.77
CA TYR A 232 -19.50 -14.34 7.74
C TYR A 232 -18.90 -12.93 7.85
N MET A 233 -19.73 -11.90 8.05
CA MET A 233 -19.25 -10.51 8.12
C MET A 233 -18.32 -10.31 9.31
N ARG A 234 -18.72 -10.77 10.50
CA ARG A 234 -17.94 -10.64 11.73
C ARG A 234 -16.65 -11.46 11.67
N ASP A 235 -16.72 -12.70 11.20
CA ASP A 235 -15.54 -13.56 11.07
C ASP A 235 -14.55 -13.01 10.02
N SER A 236 -15.05 -12.52 8.89
CA SER A 236 -14.20 -11.98 7.82
C SER A 236 -13.51 -10.68 8.24
N TYR A 237 -14.21 -9.80 8.95
CA TYR A 237 -13.63 -8.57 9.48
C TYR A 237 -12.59 -8.86 10.57
N ARG A 238 -12.89 -9.78 11.50
CA ARG A 238 -11.93 -10.26 12.50
C ARG A 238 -10.66 -10.83 11.86
N ASN A 239 -10.82 -11.70 10.87
CA ASN A 239 -9.70 -12.30 10.15
C ASN A 239 -8.87 -11.24 9.41
N TRP A 240 -9.53 -10.26 8.80
CA TRP A 240 -8.86 -9.12 8.18
C TRP A 240 -8.07 -8.30 9.20
N LEU A 241 -8.65 -7.95 10.35
CA LEU A 241 -7.93 -7.18 11.38
C LEU A 241 -6.69 -7.90 11.90
N ILE A 242 -6.77 -9.21 12.13
CA ILE A 242 -5.62 -10.01 12.55
C ILE A 242 -4.55 -10.01 11.46
N TRP A 243 -4.94 -10.20 10.19
CA TRP A 243 -4.04 -10.12 9.05
C TRP A 243 -3.41 -8.73 8.95
N TYR A 244 -4.20 -7.67 9.08
CA TYR A 244 -3.80 -6.28 8.92
C TYR A 244 -2.79 -5.88 10.00
N LYS A 245 -3.05 -6.24 11.26
CA LYS A 245 -2.11 -6.03 12.38
C LYS A 245 -0.79 -6.74 12.15
N LYS A 246 -0.82 -7.99 11.67
CA LYS A 246 0.38 -8.77 11.37
C LYS A 246 1.17 -8.21 10.18
N GLN A 247 0.48 -7.81 9.11
CA GLN A 247 1.11 -7.28 7.90
C GLN A 247 1.80 -5.95 8.13
N THR A 248 1.19 -5.08 8.93
CA THR A 248 1.68 -3.72 9.16
C THR A 248 2.55 -3.58 10.39
N GLY A 249 2.23 -4.33 11.45
CA GLY A 249 2.85 -4.19 12.75
C GLY A 249 2.37 -2.96 13.53
N PHE A 250 1.19 -2.39 13.24
CA PHE A 250 0.66 -1.25 14.01
C PHE A 250 0.44 -1.62 15.49
N ASP A 251 0.58 -0.64 16.37
CA ASP A 251 0.56 -0.85 17.83
C ASP A 251 -0.86 -0.75 18.41
N GLY A 252 -1.70 0.13 17.86
CA GLY A 252 -3.06 0.38 18.36
C GLY A 252 -4.07 0.72 17.28
N VAL A 253 -5.33 0.97 17.67
CA VAL A 253 -6.42 1.29 16.74
C VAL A 253 -7.27 2.47 17.19
N ARG A 254 -7.76 3.24 16.22
CA ARG A 254 -8.94 4.11 16.35
C ARG A 254 -10.08 3.45 15.57
N LEU A 255 -11.19 3.16 16.24
CA LEU A 255 -12.38 2.62 15.61
C LEU A 255 -13.31 3.78 15.25
N ASP A 256 -13.56 3.95 13.96
CA ASP A 256 -14.49 4.93 13.41
C ASP A 256 -15.94 4.63 13.77
N ALA A 257 -16.74 5.68 14.00
CA ALA A 257 -18.19 5.61 14.01
C ALA A 257 -18.76 4.47 14.88
N VAL A 258 -18.21 4.24 16.09
CA VAL A 258 -18.57 3.07 16.93
C VAL A 258 -20.00 3.11 17.49
N LYS A 259 -20.70 4.22 17.28
CA LYS A 259 -22.13 4.38 17.57
C LYS A 259 -23.02 3.76 16.48
N HIS A 260 -22.47 3.49 15.30
CA HIS A 260 -23.22 3.17 14.07
C HIS A 260 -23.13 1.70 13.64
N PHE A 261 -22.45 0.85 14.40
CA PHE A 261 -22.48 -0.60 14.20
C PHE A 261 -22.50 -1.34 15.54
N GLU A 262 -22.66 -2.66 15.51
CA GLU A 262 -22.91 -3.46 16.71
C GLU A 262 -21.70 -3.43 17.68
N TYR A 263 -21.94 -3.06 18.95
CA TYR A 263 -20.88 -2.91 19.95
C TYR A 263 -20.19 -4.23 20.29
N ASP A 264 -20.87 -5.36 20.14
CA ASP A 264 -20.31 -6.67 20.40
C ASP A 264 -19.32 -7.05 19.28
N ALA A 265 -19.54 -6.60 18.04
CA ALA A 265 -18.54 -6.70 16.98
C ALA A 265 -17.27 -5.91 17.35
N SER A 266 -17.42 -4.70 17.90
CA SER A 266 -16.28 -3.93 18.44
C SER A 266 -15.52 -4.70 19.52
N GLU A 267 -16.22 -5.31 20.49
CA GLU A 267 -15.58 -6.11 21.55
C GLU A 267 -14.79 -7.29 20.96
N ASP A 268 -15.39 -8.04 20.05
CA ASP A 268 -14.78 -9.19 19.39
C ASP A 268 -13.51 -8.78 18.62
N PHE A 269 -13.58 -7.69 17.84
CA PHE A 269 -12.43 -7.17 17.10
C PHE A 269 -11.28 -6.77 18.04
N LEU A 270 -11.60 -6.04 19.11
CA LEU A 270 -10.62 -5.60 20.11
C LEU A 270 -9.98 -6.79 20.83
N TYR A 271 -10.78 -7.76 21.30
CA TYR A 271 -10.27 -8.96 21.97
C TYR A 271 -9.27 -9.71 21.09
N ASN A 272 -9.61 -9.91 19.82
CA ASN A 272 -8.78 -10.69 18.93
C ASN A 272 -7.45 -9.99 18.59
N MET A 273 -7.46 -8.68 18.35
CA MET A 273 -6.22 -7.91 18.17
C MET A 273 -5.35 -7.88 19.43
N GLN A 274 -5.97 -7.89 20.62
CA GLN A 274 -5.26 -7.88 21.89
C GLN A 274 -4.67 -9.25 22.25
N PHE A 275 -5.35 -10.36 21.95
CA PHE A 275 -4.98 -11.67 22.52
C PHE A 275 -4.81 -12.81 21.52
N THR A 276 -5.43 -12.76 20.34
CA THR A 276 -5.44 -13.90 19.40
C THR A 276 -4.57 -13.67 18.16
N ALA A 277 -3.98 -12.48 17.99
CA ALA A 277 -3.10 -12.14 16.88
C ALA A 277 -1.68 -12.77 16.95
N SER A 278 -1.46 -13.80 17.77
CA SER A 278 -0.19 -14.52 17.93
C SER A 278 0.95 -13.59 18.36
N TRP A 279 2.09 -13.56 17.65
CA TRP A 279 3.21 -12.67 17.95
C TRP A 279 2.81 -11.18 17.93
N ALA A 280 1.75 -10.83 17.21
CA ALA A 280 1.26 -9.47 17.07
C ALA A 280 0.20 -9.11 18.13
N SER A 281 -0.15 -10.00 19.06
CA SER A 281 -1.10 -9.69 20.14
C SER A 281 -0.65 -8.48 20.95
N GLY A 282 -1.48 -7.43 21.00
CA GLY A 282 -1.15 -6.17 21.68
C GLY A 282 -1.26 -6.23 23.22
N GLY A 283 -1.92 -7.25 23.75
CA GLY A 283 -2.19 -7.42 25.18
C GLY A 283 -3.13 -6.36 25.76
N ASN A 284 -3.23 -6.33 27.09
CA ASN A 284 -4.08 -5.38 27.81
C ASN A 284 -3.73 -3.92 27.51
N ALA A 285 -2.45 -3.64 27.30
CA ALA A 285 -1.89 -2.30 27.13
C ALA A 285 -2.06 -1.73 25.71
N MET A 286 -2.61 -2.50 24.76
CA MET A 286 -2.80 -2.03 23.38
C MET A 286 -3.63 -0.74 23.36
N PRO A 287 -3.12 0.37 22.76
CA PRO A 287 -3.91 1.58 22.59
C PRO A 287 -5.13 1.30 21.72
N ALA A 288 -6.31 1.67 22.21
CA ALA A 288 -7.56 1.51 21.49
C ALA A 288 -8.56 2.59 21.91
N VAL A 289 -9.14 3.27 20.93
CA VAL A 289 -10.13 4.33 21.13
C VAL A 289 -11.27 4.20 20.13
N GLY A 290 -12.52 4.33 20.59
CA GLY A 290 -13.69 4.45 19.74
C GLY A 290 -14.10 5.91 19.54
N GLU A 291 -14.47 6.29 18.32
CA GLU A 291 -15.20 7.51 18.07
C GLU A 291 -16.68 7.31 18.38
N PHE A 292 -17.07 7.70 19.59
CA PHE A 292 -18.46 7.77 20.01
C PHE A 292 -18.80 9.23 20.30
N VAL A 293 -19.75 9.81 19.58
CA VAL A 293 -20.26 11.17 19.87
C VAL A 293 -21.50 11.06 20.76
N GLY A 294 -21.40 11.55 21.99
CA GLY A 294 -22.49 11.51 22.95
C GLY A 294 -22.13 12.03 24.35
N SER A 295 -23.09 11.94 25.27
CA SER A 295 -22.90 12.31 26.68
C SER A 295 -22.01 11.33 27.44
N THR A 296 -21.44 11.75 28.57
CA THR A 296 -20.56 10.91 29.42
C THR A 296 -21.15 9.52 29.71
N GLY A 297 -22.44 9.43 30.05
CA GLY A 297 -23.09 8.14 30.31
C GLY A 297 -23.14 7.22 29.09
N GLN A 298 -23.25 7.77 27.89
CA GLN A 298 -23.22 6.99 26.63
C GLN A 298 -21.80 6.54 26.30
N LEU A 299 -20.82 7.43 26.48
CA LEU A 299 -19.39 7.11 26.31
C LEU A 299 -18.97 5.97 27.25
N ASP A 300 -19.25 6.12 28.55
CA ASP A 300 -18.98 5.09 29.57
C ASP A 300 -19.76 3.80 29.30
N GLY A 301 -21.01 3.91 28.85
CA GLY A 301 -21.84 2.78 28.43
C GLY A 301 -21.20 1.94 27.34
N TRP A 302 -20.71 2.57 26.26
CA TRP A 302 -20.01 1.87 25.18
C TRP A 302 -18.70 1.24 25.66
N CYS A 303 -17.89 1.98 26.42
CA CYS A 303 -16.65 1.47 27.02
C CYS A 303 -16.91 0.19 27.85
N ASN A 304 -17.98 0.19 28.67
CA ASN A 304 -18.38 -0.97 29.46
C ASN A 304 -18.81 -2.15 28.57
N SER A 305 -19.57 -1.90 27.50
CA SER A 305 -20.00 -2.92 26.54
C SER A 305 -18.84 -3.62 25.82
N VAL A 306 -17.71 -2.92 25.61
CA VAL A 306 -16.47 -3.51 25.07
C VAL A 306 -15.47 -3.93 26.15
N MET A 307 -15.95 -4.15 27.38
CA MET A 307 -15.16 -4.59 28.54
C MET A 307 -13.96 -3.68 28.87
N ASN A 308 -14.08 -2.38 28.62
CA ASN A 308 -13.02 -1.38 28.78
C ASN A 308 -11.71 -1.76 28.05
N ARG A 309 -11.80 -2.54 26.98
CA ARG A 309 -10.68 -2.85 26.08
C ARG A 309 -10.24 -1.62 25.28
N ALA A 310 -11.18 -0.71 25.03
CA ALA A 310 -10.98 0.60 24.44
C ALA A 310 -11.62 1.67 25.31
N GLY A 311 -11.09 2.89 25.25
CA GLY A 311 -11.82 4.08 25.70
C GLY A 311 -12.52 4.78 24.54
N THR A 312 -13.00 5.99 24.77
CA THR A 312 -13.57 6.86 23.72
C THR A 312 -12.83 8.19 23.67
N PHE A 313 -12.95 8.89 22.54
CA PHE A 313 -12.69 10.32 22.53
C PHE A 313 -13.62 11.02 23.52
N ASP A 314 -13.08 11.89 24.37
CA ASP A 314 -13.86 12.56 25.41
C ASP A 314 -14.61 13.77 24.84
N PHE A 315 -15.63 13.48 24.04
CA PHE A 315 -16.49 14.48 23.42
C PHE A 315 -17.25 15.31 24.47
N ASN A 316 -17.48 14.78 25.67
CA ASN A 316 -18.12 15.54 26.74
C ASN A 316 -17.17 16.59 27.32
N LEU A 317 -15.95 16.21 27.71
CA LEU A 317 -14.93 17.17 28.19
C LEU A 317 -14.58 18.22 27.14
N ARG A 318 -14.59 17.86 25.86
CA ARG A 318 -14.43 18.82 24.77
C ARG A 318 -15.61 19.81 24.68
N ALA A 319 -16.81 19.36 25.04
CA ALA A 319 -18.13 19.93 24.79
C ALA A 319 -18.63 19.83 23.34
N PHE A 320 -18.97 18.61 22.92
CA PHE A 320 -19.56 18.34 21.60
C PHE A 320 -20.85 19.13 21.33
N GLY A 321 -21.65 19.44 22.36
CA GLY A 321 -22.86 20.26 22.27
C GLY A 321 -22.61 21.76 22.12
N GLY A 322 -21.35 22.21 22.05
CA GLY A 322 -20.99 23.63 21.94
C GLY A 322 -21.14 24.43 23.24
N SER A 323 -21.35 23.76 24.38
CA SER A 323 -21.46 24.37 25.70
C SER A 323 -20.90 23.43 26.77
N GLY A 324 -20.09 23.99 27.66
CA GLY A 324 -19.32 23.26 28.68
C GLY A 324 -17.85 23.10 28.30
N GLY A 325 -17.10 22.49 29.19
CA GLY A 325 -15.83 21.83 28.90
C GLY A 325 -14.73 22.75 28.42
N LEU A 326 -13.78 22.16 27.71
CA LEU A 326 -12.63 22.87 27.15
C LEU A 326 -13.05 23.94 26.13
N TYR A 327 -14.15 23.73 25.39
CA TYR A 327 -14.67 24.75 24.47
C TYR A 327 -15.15 26.01 25.21
N SER A 328 -15.99 25.86 26.25
CA SER A 328 -16.45 27.00 27.04
C SER A 328 -15.35 27.62 27.90
N MET A 329 -14.35 26.85 28.33
CA MET A 329 -13.13 27.41 28.93
C MET A 329 -12.43 28.38 27.97
N ILE A 330 -12.35 28.04 26.68
CA ILE A 330 -11.67 28.88 25.68
C ILE A 330 -12.52 30.10 25.30
N TYR A 331 -13.81 29.93 25.04
CA TYR A 331 -14.68 31.01 24.53
C TYR A 331 -15.49 31.75 25.61
N GLY A 332 -15.42 31.30 26.87
CA GLY A 332 -16.10 31.91 28.02
C GLY A 332 -15.52 33.26 28.45
N ASN A 333 -14.35 33.64 27.91
CA ASN A 333 -13.72 34.94 28.13
C ASN A 333 -13.48 35.32 29.61
N GLY A 334 -13.09 34.36 30.46
CA GLY A 334 -12.89 34.62 31.89
C GLY A 334 -14.18 34.55 32.72
N GLY A 335 -15.24 33.95 32.18
CA GLY A 335 -16.52 33.78 32.88
C GLY A 335 -16.95 32.31 32.99
N TYR A 336 -16.06 31.38 32.64
CA TYR A 336 -16.32 29.95 32.76
C TYR A 336 -15.76 29.46 34.10
N ASP A 337 -16.56 28.73 34.87
CA ASP A 337 -16.10 28.08 36.11
C ASP A 337 -15.16 26.92 35.77
N MET A 338 -13.86 27.18 35.82
CA MET A 338 -12.79 26.22 35.61
C MET A 338 -12.83 25.05 36.60
N GLY A 339 -13.41 25.23 37.79
CA GLY A 339 -13.57 24.17 38.79
C GLY A 339 -14.52 23.05 38.36
N SER A 340 -15.36 23.30 37.34
CA SER A 340 -16.31 22.32 36.80
C SER A 340 -15.68 21.27 35.86
N LEU A 341 -14.55 21.58 35.22
CA LEU A 341 -13.89 20.71 34.22
C LEU A 341 -13.68 19.25 34.66
N PRO A 342 -13.23 18.95 35.91
CA PRO A 342 -13.03 17.56 36.34
C PRO A 342 -14.30 16.71 36.35
N ALA A 343 -15.48 17.34 36.53
CA ALA A 343 -16.77 16.66 36.51
C ALA A 343 -17.28 16.41 35.08
N GLU A 344 -16.75 17.15 34.09
CA GLU A 344 -17.11 16.99 32.68
C GLU A 344 -16.30 15.88 31.98
N GLN A 345 -15.20 15.43 32.58
CA GLN A 345 -14.41 14.32 32.06
C GLN A 345 -15.13 12.98 32.23
N GLN A 346 -15.04 12.14 31.18
CA GLN A 346 -15.49 10.75 31.19
C GLN A 346 -15.03 9.98 32.44
N SER A 347 -15.85 9.05 32.96
CA SER A 347 -15.50 8.30 34.19
C SER A 347 -14.52 7.16 33.92
N ASN A 348 -14.67 6.45 32.79
CA ASN A 348 -13.80 5.33 32.39
C ASN A 348 -12.44 5.82 31.85
N ARG A 349 -11.63 6.44 32.72
CA ARG A 349 -10.37 7.11 32.36
C ARG A 349 -9.21 6.14 32.21
N TYR A 350 -9.17 5.11 33.04
CA TYR A 350 -8.15 4.08 33.06
C TYR A 350 -8.70 2.76 33.61
N VAL A 351 -7.96 1.68 33.40
CA VAL A 351 -8.20 0.37 34.01
C VAL A 351 -6.93 -0.14 34.67
N ASP A 352 -7.05 -0.66 35.90
CA ASP A 352 -5.94 -1.27 36.63
C ASP A 352 -5.96 -2.79 36.38
N ILE A 353 -4.99 -3.30 35.61
CA ILE A 353 -4.91 -4.73 35.23
C ILE A 353 -3.46 -5.19 35.35
N SER A 354 -3.24 -6.30 36.07
CA SER A 354 -1.91 -6.95 36.17
C SER A 354 -0.76 -6.03 36.64
N GLY A 355 -1.04 -5.12 37.58
CA GLY A 355 -0.02 -4.18 38.08
C GLY A 355 0.26 -2.99 37.15
N GLN A 356 -0.55 -2.81 36.10
CA GLN A 356 -0.52 -1.65 35.21
C GLN A 356 -1.79 -0.81 35.34
N ARG A 357 -1.62 0.52 35.35
CA ARG A 357 -2.71 1.50 35.20
C ARG A 357 -2.79 1.95 33.76
N ILE A 358 -3.74 1.41 33.01
CA ILE A 358 -3.84 1.60 31.57
C ILE A 358 -4.85 2.70 31.27
N HIS A 359 -4.38 3.86 30.81
CA HIS A 359 -5.25 4.95 30.42
C HIS A 359 -6.02 4.62 29.14
N ARG A 360 -7.33 4.88 29.13
CA ARG A 360 -8.27 4.50 28.07
C ARG A 360 -8.90 5.69 27.38
N THR A 361 -9.44 6.64 28.15
CA THR A 361 -10.09 7.83 27.57
C THR A 361 -9.10 8.70 26.81
N VAL A 362 -9.58 9.38 25.76
CA VAL A 362 -8.77 10.26 24.90
C VAL A 362 -9.37 11.68 24.90
N PRO A 363 -8.96 12.55 25.84
CA PRO A 363 -9.28 13.97 25.80
C PRO A 363 -8.67 14.64 24.57
N PHE A 364 -9.40 15.57 23.95
CA PHE A 364 -8.97 16.29 22.75
C PHE A 364 -9.65 17.66 22.65
N ILE A 365 -9.11 18.56 21.82
CA ILE A 365 -9.68 19.89 21.55
C ILE A 365 -10.18 19.98 20.11
N ASN A 366 -9.32 19.72 19.12
CA ASN A 366 -9.69 19.65 17.71
C ASN A 366 -9.41 18.26 17.12
N ASN A 367 -10.15 17.93 16.07
CA ASN A 367 -9.89 16.80 15.19
C ASN A 367 -10.26 17.19 13.73
N HIS A 368 -10.22 16.21 12.82
CA HIS A 368 -10.52 16.44 11.40
C HIS A 368 -12.00 16.75 11.10
N ASP A 369 -12.92 16.45 12.03
CA ASP A 369 -14.35 16.70 11.89
C ASP A 369 -14.80 18.00 12.53
N THR A 370 -14.11 18.44 13.58
CA THR A 370 -14.43 19.68 14.26
C THR A 370 -13.69 20.86 13.66
N TYR A 371 -12.57 20.65 12.98
CA TYR A 371 -11.75 21.70 12.39
C TYR A 371 -11.85 21.68 10.85
N ARG A 372 -12.78 22.46 10.29
CA ARG A 372 -13.12 22.44 8.85
C ARG A 372 -12.92 23.80 8.18
N PRO A 373 -11.67 24.24 7.94
CA PRO A 373 -11.42 25.54 7.35
C PRO A 373 -11.85 25.61 5.87
N GLN A 374 -12.25 26.79 5.43
CA GLN A 374 -12.27 27.17 4.02
C GLN A 374 -10.92 27.77 3.65
N LEU A 375 -10.43 27.47 2.45
CA LEU A 375 -9.08 27.85 2.01
C LEU A 375 -9.10 28.81 0.82
N SER A 376 -8.23 29.82 0.85
CA SER A 376 -7.90 30.69 -0.28
C SER A 376 -6.37 30.76 -0.44
N GLY A 377 -5.85 30.25 -1.56
CA GLY A 377 -4.40 30.14 -1.78
C GLY A 377 -3.68 29.26 -0.76
N GLY A 378 -4.38 28.28 -0.15
CA GLY A 378 -3.85 27.42 0.91
C GLY A 378 -3.91 28.03 2.32
N ASN A 379 -4.32 29.30 2.45
CA ASN A 379 -4.51 29.97 3.74
C ASN A 379 -5.98 29.88 4.17
N ILE A 380 -6.23 29.84 5.48
CA ILE A 380 -7.59 29.84 6.03
C ILE A 380 -8.24 31.19 5.74
N SER A 381 -9.40 31.15 5.07
CA SER A 381 -10.21 32.32 4.73
C SER A 381 -11.59 32.32 5.38
N GLY A 382 -11.95 31.25 6.08
CA GLY A 382 -13.26 31.08 6.72
C GLY A 382 -13.42 29.66 7.25
N TRP A 383 -14.66 29.30 7.58
CA TRP A 383 -15.01 28.00 8.18
C TRP A 383 -16.18 27.37 7.44
N ASN A 384 -16.14 26.05 7.27
CA ASN A 384 -17.21 25.26 6.71
C ASN A 384 -18.03 24.61 7.84
N SER A 385 -18.74 25.45 8.61
CA SER A 385 -19.50 25.00 9.78
C SER A 385 -20.61 23.99 9.47
N GLY A 386 -21.08 23.92 8.22
CA GLY A 386 -22.04 22.89 7.80
C GLY A 386 -21.42 21.49 7.65
N SER A 387 -20.10 21.37 7.67
CA SER A 387 -19.35 20.11 7.66
C SER A 387 -18.68 19.80 9.00
N GLU A 388 -18.91 20.64 10.03
CA GLU A 388 -18.36 20.44 11.37
C GLU A 388 -19.28 19.55 12.20
N LEU A 389 -18.73 18.52 12.87
CA LEU A 389 -19.51 17.73 13.83
C LEU A 389 -19.83 18.51 15.11
N SER A 390 -19.03 19.53 15.42
CA SER A 390 -19.15 20.41 16.56
C SER A 390 -18.31 21.66 16.29
N PRO A 391 -18.65 22.84 16.86
CA PRO A 391 -17.91 24.08 16.60
C PRO A 391 -16.38 23.91 16.77
N HIS A 392 -15.61 24.43 15.82
CA HIS A 392 -14.15 24.41 15.86
C HIS A 392 -13.63 25.25 17.02
N VAL A 393 -12.42 24.93 17.48
CA VAL A 393 -11.61 25.84 18.28
C VAL A 393 -10.56 26.46 17.37
N ASP A 394 -10.59 27.78 17.24
CA ASP A 394 -9.63 28.52 16.41
C ASP A 394 -8.23 28.47 17.04
N ILE A 395 -7.23 28.25 16.21
CA ILE A 395 -5.84 28.12 16.64
C ILE A 395 -5.22 29.42 17.13
N ARG A 396 -5.84 30.56 16.78
CA ARG A 396 -5.45 31.89 17.24
C ARG A 396 -5.89 32.15 18.67
N GLU A 397 -6.74 31.32 19.25
CA GLU A 397 -7.26 31.55 20.60
C GLU A 397 -6.15 31.46 21.67
N PRO A 398 -5.89 32.54 22.43
CA PRO A 398 -4.82 32.58 23.44
C PRO A 398 -4.99 31.56 24.57
N ARG A 399 -6.23 31.13 24.81
CA ARG A 399 -6.57 30.14 25.84
C ARG A 399 -6.33 28.70 25.39
N LEU A 400 -6.02 28.47 24.12
CA LEU A 400 -5.77 27.13 23.58
C LEU A 400 -4.64 26.41 24.34
N ALA A 401 -3.53 27.11 24.60
CA ALA A 401 -2.41 26.53 25.36
C ALA A 401 -2.81 26.17 26.81
N ALA A 402 -3.63 27.00 27.46
CA ALA A 402 -4.15 26.72 28.80
C ALA A 402 -5.07 25.49 28.80
N ALA A 403 -5.95 25.37 27.80
CA ALA A 403 -6.82 24.20 27.65
C ALA A 403 -6.00 22.92 27.40
N TYR A 404 -4.95 22.99 26.56
CA TYR A 404 -4.01 21.88 26.39
C TYR A 404 -3.29 21.53 27.70
N ALA A 405 -2.85 22.52 28.48
CA ALA A 405 -2.18 22.30 29.77
C ALA A 405 -3.10 21.57 30.78
N VAL A 406 -4.36 21.99 30.90
CA VAL A 406 -5.38 21.31 31.72
C VAL A 406 -5.59 19.88 31.21
N MET A 407 -5.84 19.72 29.91
CA MET A 407 -6.12 18.42 29.30
C MET A 407 -5.00 17.40 29.52
N VAL A 408 -3.72 17.80 29.36
CA VAL A 408 -2.60 16.88 29.63
C VAL A 408 -2.37 16.63 31.11
N ALA A 409 -2.91 17.44 32.02
CA ALA A 409 -2.84 17.21 33.46
C ALA A 409 -3.93 16.23 33.96
N MET A 410 -5.07 16.15 33.29
CA MET A 410 -6.17 15.22 33.64
C MET A 410 -5.84 13.77 33.26
N ASP A 411 -6.49 12.74 33.81
CA ASP A 411 -6.21 11.36 33.41
C ASP A 411 -6.62 11.08 31.95
N GLY A 412 -5.99 10.09 31.31
CA GLY A 412 -6.28 9.71 29.92
C GLY A 412 -5.06 9.85 29.02
N ASN A 413 -5.24 9.52 27.75
CA ASN A 413 -4.23 9.71 26.71
C ASN A 413 -4.59 10.98 25.92
N PRO A 414 -3.96 12.14 26.17
CA PRO A 414 -4.31 13.36 25.44
C PRO A 414 -4.04 13.20 23.94
N GLN A 415 -5.03 13.53 23.12
CA GLN A 415 -4.85 13.77 21.69
C GLN A 415 -4.47 15.22 21.44
N ILE A 416 -3.43 15.38 20.63
CA ILE A 416 -3.01 16.63 20.03
C ILE A 416 -3.37 16.61 18.54
N PHE A 417 -3.86 17.73 18.01
CA PHE A 417 -4.20 17.84 16.60
C PHE A 417 -3.02 18.39 15.77
N PHE A 418 -2.85 17.88 14.55
CA PHE A 418 -1.76 18.30 13.66
C PHE A 418 -1.74 19.82 13.44
N GLU A 419 -2.88 20.41 13.08
CA GLU A 419 -2.92 21.83 12.78
C GLU A 419 -2.70 22.69 14.01
N ASP A 420 -3.13 22.24 15.21
CA ASP A 420 -2.91 22.97 16.47
C ASP A 420 -1.42 23.12 16.79
N VAL A 421 -0.62 22.08 16.52
CA VAL A 421 0.84 22.11 16.75
C VAL A 421 1.59 22.73 15.58
N PHE A 422 1.23 22.44 14.33
CA PHE A 422 1.99 22.89 13.17
C PHE A 422 1.22 23.92 12.35
N ASN A 423 1.79 25.12 12.17
CA ASN A 423 1.12 26.16 11.41
C ASN A 423 1.11 25.86 9.91
N ILE A 424 -0.08 25.52 9.40
CA ILE A 424 -0.39 25.50 7.97
C ILE A 424 -1.57 26.40 7.64
N ALA A 425 -1.93 27.32 8.55
CA ALA A 425 -3.11 28.16 8.44
C ALA A 425 -2.89 29.38 7.54
N ASN A 426 -1.67 29.92 7.45
CA ASN A 426 -1.41 31.16 6.70
C ASN A 426 0.00 31.27 6.08
N THR A 427 0.77 30.19 6.09
CA THR A 427 2.13 30.18 5.56
C THR A 427 2.15 30.27 4.02
N SER A 428 1.00 30.14 3.36
CA SER A 428 0.88 29.87 1.92
C SER A 428 1.62 28.60 1.48
N LYS A 429 1.97 27.74 2.45
CA LYS A 429 2.71 26.49 2.29
C LYS A 429 1.91 25.25 2.70
N ARG A 430 0.60 25.36 2.98
CA ARG A 430 -0.25 24.19 3.33
C ARG A 430 -0.01 22.99 2.42
N LEU A 431 0.09 23.21 1.12
CA LEU A 431 0.31 22.15 0.12
C LEU A 431 1.78 21.95 -0.28
N THR A 432 2.74 22.75 0.19
CA THR A 432 4.14 22.72 -0.31
C THR A 432 5.22 22.79 0.77
N HIS A 433 4.85 22.78 2.05
CA HIS A 433 5.80 22.75 3.15
C HIS A 433 6.59 21.44 3.15
N LEU A 434 7.84 21.51 3.62
CA LEU A 434 8.67 20.34 3.85
C LEU A 434 8.64 19.95 5.34
N PRO A 435 8.47 18.67 5.70
CA PRO A 435 8.38 18.21 7.09
C PRO A 435 9.53 18.67 7.98
N ASN A 436 10.75 18.73 7.43
CA ASN A 436 11.97 19.09 8.15
C ASN A 436 12.27 20.60 8.15
N ASN A 437 11.47 21.42 7.45
CA ASN A 437 11.68 22.86 7.39
C ASN A 437 10.81 23.58 8.44
N THR A 438 11.44 24.05 9.52
CA THR A 438 10.77 24.76 10.61
C THR A 438 10.23 26.14 10.22
N THR A 439 10.66 26.69 9.08
CA THR A 439 10.13 27.95 8.54
C THR A 439 8.85 27.72 7.75
N ASP A 440 8.80 26.67 6.92
CA ASP A 440 7.60 26.33 6.14
C ASP A 440 6.51 25.66 7.00
N LEU A 441 6.94 24.94 8.04
CA LEU A 441 6.10 24.23 9.00
C LEU A 441 6.54 24.56 10.44
N PRO A 442 6.30 25.79 10.91
CA PRO A 442 6.64 26.18 12.27
C PRO A 442 5.71 25.50 13.27
N GLU A 443 6.22 25.31 14.49
CA GLU A 443 5.47 24.67 15.58
C GLU A 443 4.99 25.70 16.61
N ASN A 444 3.84 25.42 17.23
CA ASN A 444 3.34 26.13 18.40
C ASN A 444 4.23 25.79 19.60
N SER A 445 5.03 26.76 20.05
CA SER A 445 6.06 26.53 21.05
C SER A 445 5.50 26.13 22.42
N ASP A 446 4.33 26.64 22.82
CA ASP A 446 3.69 26.31 24.09
C ASP A 446 3.13 24.89 24.08
N ILE A 447 2.38 24.51 23.04
CA ILE A 447 1.82 23.15 22.93
C ILE A 447 2.96 22.14 22.85
N ALA A 448 4.01 22.41 22.06
CA ALA A 448 5.20 21.56 22.01
C ALA A 448 5.89 21.45 23.39
N ASN A 449 5.97 22.54 24.15
CA ASN A 449 6.52 22.55 25.50
C ASN A 449 5.67 21.75 26.50
N ILE A 450 4.35 21.87 26.43
CA ILE A 450 3.38 21.10 27.23
C ILE A 450 3.57 19.60 26.98
N ILE A 451 3.70 19.17 25.72
CA ILE A 451 3.93 17.76 25.36
C ILE A 451 5.25 17.25 25.94
N ARG A 452 6.34 18.03 25.78
CA ARG A 452 7.65 17.70 26.34
C ARG A 452 7.61 17.56 27.86
N ALA A 453 6.99 18.52 28.57
CA ALA A 453 6.83 18.49 30.02
C ALA A 453 6.03 17.27 30.49
N HIS A 454 4.92 16.97 29.81
CA HIS A 454 4.07 15.82 30.13
C HIS A 454 4.85 14.50 30.13
N GLY A 455 5.66 14.28 29.09
CA GLY A 455 6.53 13.11 28.98
C GLY A 455 7.68 13.13 29.99
N ALA A 456 8.43 14.24 30.05
CA ALA A 456 9.64 14.35 30.85
C ALA A 456 9.39 14.22 32.37
N PHE A 457 8.31 14.83 32.86
CA PHE A 457 7.95 14.77 34.28
C PHE A 457 7.02 13.60 34.59
N ASN A 458 6.67 12.79 33.58
CA ASN A 458 5.87 11.59 33.70
C ASN A 458 4.56 11.83 34.47
N PHE A 459 3.76 12.78 33.98
CA PHE A 459 2.55 13.27 34.66
C PHE A 459 1.66 12.11 35.15
N LYS A 460 1.44 11.10 34.31
CA LYS A 460 0.51 10.01 34.62
C LYS A 460 1.01 9.00 35.65
N ALA A 461 2.25 9.10 36.11
CA ALA A 461 2.76 8.27 37.20
C ALA A 461 2.30 8.74 38.59
N GLY A 462 1.86 9.99 38.73
CA GLY A 462 1.24 10.49 39.96
C GLY A 462 -0.28 10.49 39.84
N ASP A 463 -0.98 10.33 40.96
CA ASP A 463 -2.42 10.59 41.02
C ASP A 463 -2.71 12.06 40.68
N TYR A 464 -3.84 12.35 40.03
CA TYR A 464 -4.21 13.71 39.68
C TYR A 464 -5.11 14.31 40.77
N PHE A 465 -4.64 15.35 41.44
CA PHE A 465 -5.35 16.07 42.50
C PHE A 465 -5.77 17.44 41.99
N VAL A 466 -7.06 17.77 42.11
CA VAL A 466 -7.59 19.11 41.80
C VAL A 466 -7.43 19.97 43.03
N ARG A 467 -6.25 20.57 43.19
CA ARG A 467 -5.87 21.32 44.40
C ARG A 467 -6.69 22.59 44.58
N SER A 468 -7.22 23.17 43.50
CA SER A 468 -8.14 24.31 43.57
C SER A 468 -9.52 23.96 44.13
N ALA A 469 -9.88 22.67 44.22
CA ALA A 469 -11.13 22.23 44.86
C ALA A 469 -10.96 21.87 46.35
N GLU A 470 -9.75 21.94 46.89
CA GLU A 470 -9.46 21.61 48.29
C GLU A 470 -9.76 22.80 49.22
N SER A 471 -10.27 22.55 50.42
CA SER A 471 -10.69 23.61 51.37
C SER A 471 -9.58 24.56 51.82
N ARG A 472 -8.31 24.14 51.65
CA ARG A 472 -7.12 24.92 51.98
C ARG A 472 -6.52 25.63 50.76
N PHE A 473 -7.15 25.56 49.60
CA PHE A 473 -6.87 26.49 48.52
C PHE A 473 -7.07 27.93 49.02
N TRP A 474 -6.17 28.82 48.62
CA TRP A 474 -6.28 30.24 48.89
C TRP A 474 -5.61 31.02 47.77
N ASN A 475 -6.40 31.73 46.98
CA ASN A 475 -5.88 32.65 45.98
C ASN A 475 -5.61 34.02 46.62
N SER A 476 -4.34 34.42 46.63
CA SER A 476 -3.87 35.69 47.18
C SER A 476 -4.32 36.91 46.38
N ILE A 477 -4.72 36.74 45.12
CA ILE A 477 -5.18 37.82 44.24
C ILE A 477 -6.65 38.13 44.50
N THR A 478 -7.50 37.11 44.47
CA THR A 478 -8.95 37.25 44.71
C THR A 478 -9.31 37.26 46.19
N SER A 479 -8.38 36.88 47.07
CA SER A 479 -8.59 36.72 48.52
C SER A 479 -9.72 35.74 48.85
N ASP A 480 -9.82 34.66 48.07
CA ASP A 480 -10.88 33.65 48.17
C ASP A 480 -10.31 32.23 48.26
N ARG A 481 -11.13 31.32 48.80
CA ARG A 481 -10.91 29.86 48.91
C ARG A 481 -11.55 29.06 47.78
N SER A 482 -12.28 29.73 46.89
CA SER A 482 -12.75 29.21 45.60
C SER A 482 -12.42 30.25 44.54
N ASP A 483 -11.96 29.81 43.37
CA ASP A 483 -11.68 30.70 42.26
C ASP A 483 -12.16 30.06 40.97
N ASP A 484 -13.22 30.65 40.41
CA ASP A 484 -13.86 30.16 39.18
C ASP A 484 -12.89 30.26 37.99
N ASP A 485 -11.89 31.12 38.06
CA ASP A 485 -10.97 31.43 36.97
C ASP A 485 -9.61 30.73 37.07
N TYR A 486 -9.35 29.98 38.15
CA TYR A 486 -8.05 29.36 38.39
C TYR A 486 -8.15 27.91 38.84
N ILE A 487 -7.77 27.00 37.94
CA ILE A 487 -7.61 25.58 38.25
C ILE A 487 -6.14 25.23 38.50
N VAL A 488 -5.89 24.49 39.58
CA VAL A 488 -4.56 23.95 39.89
C VAL A 488 -4.66 22.43 40.03
N ILE A 489 -3.97 21.71 39.14
CA ILE A 489 -3.92 20.25 39.14
C ILE A 489 -2.51 19.79 39.50
N GLU A 490 -2.38 19.00 40.56
CA GLU A 490 -1.12 18.33 40.90
C GLU A 490 -1.14 16.88 40.41
N ARG A 491 -0.07 16.44 39.76
CA ARG A 491 0.21 15.02 39.48
C ARG A 491 1.08 14.45 40.59
N GLY A 492 0.50 14.14 41.74
CA GLY A 492 1.13 13.64 42.98
C GLY A 492 2.66 13.66 43.03
N GLY A 493 3.27 14.79 43.36
CA GLY A 493 4.73 14.94 43.48
C GLY A 493 5.54 14.82 42.18
N LYS A 494 4.91 14.86 41.00
CA LYS A 494 5.55 14.88 39.67
C LYS A 494 5.59 16.27 39.05
N ALA A 495 4.44 16.93 39.00
CA ALA A 495 4.29 18.30 38.51
C ALA A 495 3.01 18.93 39.07
N ILE A 496 2.95 20.26 39.08
CA ILE A 496 1.75 21.05 39.39
C ILE A 496 1.46 21.96 38.20
N ILE A 497 0.26 21.87 37.65
CA ILE A 497 -0.18 22.61 36.48
C ILE A 497 -1.23 23.60 36.95
N GLY A 498 -0.94 24.90 36.84
CA GLY A 498 -1.91 25.96 37.10
C GLY A 498 -2.40 26.54 35.78
N ALA A 499 -3.70 26.68 35.57
CA ALA A 499 -4.28 27.26 34.36
C ALA A 499 -5.39 28.25 34.69
N THR A 500 -5.47 29.33 33.91
CA THR A 500 -6.47 30.39 34.05
C THR A 500 -7.05 30.79 32.69
N ASP A 501 -8.32 31.12 32.67
CA ASP A 501 -8.99 31.74 31.51
C ASP A 501 -9.08 33.28 31.64
N GLN A 502 -8.53 33.87 32.72
CA GLN A 502 -8.50 35.30 32.95
C GLN A 502 -7.50 36.04 32.07
N TRP A 503 -7.95 37.17 31.52
CA TRP A 503 -7.21 37.89 30.48
C TRP A 503 -6.07 38.75 31.02
N ASN A 504 -6.33 39.52 32.07
CA ASN A 504 -5.39 40.56 32.56
C ASN A 504 -4.88 40.31 33.98
N ILE A 505 -5.37 39.27 34.65
CA ILE A 505 -5.13 39.05 36.08
C ILE A 505 -4.25 37.82 36.22
N ASP A 506 -3.02 38.04 36.68
CA ASP A 506 -2.14 36.96 37.12
C ASP A 506 -2.79 36.23 38.30
N GLN A 507 -2.54 34.93 38.42
CA GLN A 507 -3.00 34.10 39.51
C GLN A 507 -1.86 33.76 40.46
N ASP A 508 -2.14 33.75 41.76
CA ASP A 508 -1.16 33.50 42.82
C ASP A 508 -1.88 32.77 43.97
N ALA A 509 -1.75 31.44 44.03
CA ALA A 509 -2.51 30.64 44.99
C ALA A 509 -1.63 29.72 45.85
N TRP A 510 -1.99 29.64 47.12
CA TRP A 510 -1.46 28.64 48.05
C TRP A 510 -2.29 27.37 48.00
N ILE A 511 -1.62 26.25 47.74
CA ILE A 511 -2.23 24.93 47.68
C ILE A 511 -1.57 23.97 48.66
N ASP A 512 -2.29 22.91 49.02
CA ASP A 512 -1.67 21.72 49.61
C ASP A 512 -0.91 20.95 48.51
N THR A 513 0.16 20.25 48.89
CA THR A 513 0.98 19.50 47.94
C THR A 513 1.57 18.21 48.51
N ASP A 514 1.80 17.24 47.63
CA ASP A 514 2.46 15.97 47.97
C ASP A 514 3.99 16.04 47.76
N PHE A 515 4.52 17.15 47.24
CA PHE A 515 5.96 17.37 47.24
C PHE A 515 6.52 17.46 48.66
N ALA A 516 7.76 16.98 48.83
CA ALA A 516 8.44 16.98 50.12
C ALA A 516 8.78 18.41 50.59
N LEU A 517 8.77 18.62 51.90
CA LEU A 517 9.17 19.88 52.54
C LEU A 517 10.57 20.31 52.05
N GLY A 518 10.72 21.58 51.67
CA GLY A 518 11.98 22.14 51.17
C GLY A 518 12.26 21.86 49.70
N THR A 519 11.39 21.14 48.97
CA THR A 519 11.53 20.99 47.52
C THR A 519 11.42 22.36 46.85
N VAL A 520 12.40 22.70 46.02
CA VAL A 520 12.38 23.92 45.20
C VAL A 520 11.75 23.57 43.85
N LEU A 521 10.70 24.29 43.48
CA LEU A 521 10.00 24.13 42.21
C LEU A 521 10.28 25.31 41.29
N ARG A 522 10.38 25.03 39.99
CA ARG A 522 10.49 25.99 38.89
C ARG A 522 9.30 25.82 37.95
N ASP A 523 8.82 26.92 37.39
CA ASP A 523 7.89 26.92 36.27
C ASP A 523 8.62 26.63 34.94
N TYR A 524 8.22 25.53 34.30
CA TYR A 524 8.73 25.07 33.01
C TYR A 524 7.85 25.53 31.83
N SER A 525 6.74 26.25 32.06
CA SER A 525 6.03 26.92 30.95
C SER A 525 6.83 28.11 30.40
N GLY A 526 7.65 28.73 31.24
CA GLY A 526 8.42 29.93 30.90
C GLY A 526 7.72 31.25 31.29
N GLY A 527 6.51 31.20 31.86
CA GLY A 527 5.78 32.39 32.31
C GLY A 527 6.35 33.00 33.58
N ILE A 528 6.86 32.18 34.50
CA ILE A 528 7.47 32.62 35.77
C ILE A 528 8.95 32.27 35.81
N THR A 529 9.82 33.27 36.05
CA THR A 529 11.28 33.07 36.07
C THR A 529 11.84 32.76 37.46
N THR A 530 11.07 33.00 38.52
CA THR A 530 11.47 32.72 39.90
C THR A 530 11.04 31.33 40.35
N THR A 531 11.80 30.72 41.26
CA THR A 531 11.43 29.47 41.92
C THR A 531 10.49 29.71 43.11
N THR A 532 9.75 28.68 43.50
CA THR A 532 8.98 28.62 44.76
C THR A 532 9.48 27.45 45.61
N THR A 533 9.30 27.48 46.92
CA THR A 533 9.76 26.41 47.83
C THR A 533 8.58 25.83 48.59
N VAL A 534 8.51 24.50 48.65
CA VAL A 534 7.51 23.79 49.43
C VAL A 534 7.75 24.04 50.91
N LEU A 535 6.75 24.58 51.59
CA LEU A 535 6.73 24.88 53.01
C LEU A 535 5.97 23.82 53.79
N GLY A 536 6.15 23.84 55.11
CA GLY A 536 5.38 23.00 56.01
C GLY A 536 3.91 23.42 56.03
N PRO A 537 3.06 22.66 56.75
CA PRO A 537 1.69 23.07 57.01
C PRO A 537 1.68 24.45 57.68
N GLU A 538 0.62 25.24 57.47
CA GLU A 538 0.40 26.49 58.21
C GLU A 538 0.66 26.33 59.72
N SER A 539 1.27 27.36 60.31
CA SER A 539 1.83 27.39 61.66
C SER A 539 0.95 26.68 62.71
N GLY A 540 1.39 25.50 63.17
CA GLY A 540 0.74 24.73 64.24
C GLY A 540 -0.22 23.61 63.78
N GLY A 541 -0.38 23.38 62.47
CA GLY A 541 -1.25 22.33 61.93
C GLY A 541 -0.56 20.97 61.68
N THR A 542 -1.33 19.88 61.75
CA THR A 542 -0.92 18.51 61.37
C THR A 542 -1.25 18.17 59.90
N GLY A 543 -1.24 19.18 59.00
CA GLY A 543 -1.75 19.08 57.62
C GLY A 543 -0.73 18.66 56.56
N LYS A 544 -1.09 18.72 55.27
CA LYS A 544 -0.16 18.56 54.13
C LYS A 544 0.80 19.75 54.03
N ASN A 545 1.94 19.52 53.38
CA ASN A 545 2.86 20.57 52.95
C ASN A 545 2.14 21.54 52.01
N ARG A 546 2.66 22.77 51.89
CA ARG A 546 2.05 23.79 51.05
C ARG A 546 3.05 24.45 50.13
N VAL A 547 2.56 24.90 48.99
CA VAL A 547 3.37 25.67 48.04
C VAL A 547 2.53 26.74 47.40
N ASN A 548 3.17 27.86 47.08
CA ASN A 548 2.57 28.95 46.36
C ASN A 548 2.85 28.78 44.86
N ILE A 549 1.77 28.71 44.08
CA ILE A 549 1.79 28.47 42.64
C ILE A 549 1.31 29.74 41.95
N LYS A 550 2.11 30.20 40.99
CA LYS A 550 1.83 31.40 40.20
C LYS A 550 1.60 31.01 38.76
N THR A 551 0.59 31.63 38.16
CA THR A 551 0.28 31.49 36.73
C THR A 551 0.04 32.88 36.19
N LYS A 552 0.66 33.22 35.07
CA LYS A 552 0.43 34.50 34.43
C LYS A 552 -0.96 34.55 33.77
N ALA A 553 -1.47 35.75 33.55
CA ALA A 553 -2.72 35.96 32.84
C ALA A 553 -2.58 35.59 31.35
N VAL A 554 -3.69 35.23 30.70
CA VAL A 554 -3.74 34.88 29.27
C VAL A 554 -3.09 35.95 28.38
N GLY A 555 -3.26 37.24 28.70
CA GLY A 555 -2.76 38.38 27.92
C GLY A 555 -1.30 38.81 28.18
N TYR A 556 -0.53 38.13 29.03
CA TYR A 556 0.89 38.47 29.27
C TYR A 556 1.76 38.21 28.03
N PRO A 557 2.87 38.97 27.78
CA PRO A 557 3.46 40.08 28.56
C PRO A 557 2.88 41.48 28.28
N SER A 558 1.61 41.60 27.90
CA SER A 558 0.97 42.75 27.21
C SER A 558 0.86 42.46 25.72
N TYR A 559 0.09 41.43 25.38
CA TYR A 559 -0.20 41.07 24.01
C TYR A 559 -1.52 41.71 23.55
N THR A 560 -1.51 42.31 22.36
CA THR A 560 -2.76 42.73 21.70
C THR A 560 -3.27 41.55 20.89
N TYR A 561 -4.43 40.99 21.27
CA TYR A 561 -5.05 39.91 20.51
C TYR A 561 -5.06 40.24 19.02
N SER A 562 -4.49 39.35 18.23
CA SER A 562 -4.38 39.49 16.80
C SER A 562 -5.19 38.40 16.15
N THR A 563 -6.02 38.81 15.20
CA THR A 563 -6.71 37.86 14.31
C THR A 563 -5.76 37.36 13.22
N SER A 564 -4.48 37.74 13.22
CA SER A 564 -3.50 37.22 12.29
C SER A 564 -3.03 35.83 12.70
N TYR A 565 -3.11 34.89 11.76
CA TYR A 565 -2.50 33.57 11.90
C TYR A 565 -0.96 33.61 11.91
N THR A 566 -0.33 34.79 11.69
CA THR A 566 1.13 34.95 11.80
C THR A 566 1.61 34.80 13.24
N ASP A 567 0.69 34.99 14.18
CA ASP A 567 0.98 34.98 15.61
C ASP A 567 0.69 33.60 16.24
N HIS A 568 0.54 32.58 15.40
CA HIS A 568 0.52 31.18 15.80
C HIS A 568 1.79 30.83 16.58
N GLY A 569 1.63 30.37 17.81
CA GLY A 569 2.75 29.97 18.67
C GLY A 569 3.49 31.11 19.37
N VAL A 570 2.97 32.35 19.36
CA VAL A 570 3.41 33.40 20.29
C VAL A 570 3.01 32.98 21.70
N GLN A 571 3.94 33.09 22.66
CA GLN A 571 3.74 32.71 24.06
C GLN A 571 2.65 33.58 24.72
N TYR A 572 1.39 33.17 24.57
CA TYR A 572 0.33 33.50 25.49
C TYR A 572 0.58 32.68 26.74
N HIS A 573 0.22 33.14 27.93
CA HIS A 573 0.26 32.19 29.02
C HIS A 573 -0.77 32.44 30.10
N GLY A 574 -1.92 31.80 29.91
CA GLY A 574 -2.84 31.44 30.99
C GLY A 574 -2.47 30.11 31.63
N PHE A 575 -1.19 29.69 31.64
CA PHE A 575 -0.77 28.43 32.27
C PHE A 575 0.65 28.45 32.85
N SER A 576 0.90 27.55 33.79
CA SER A 576 2.22 27.27 34.38
C SER A 576 2.41 25.76 34.60
N ILE A 577 3.66 25.30 34.60
CA ILE A 577 4.02 23.90 34.85
C ILE A 577 5.16 23.86 35.88
N TRP A 578 4.82 23.70 37.14
CA TRP A 578 5.76 23.67 38.24
C TRP A 578 6.26 22.26 38.52
N ALA A 579 7.58 22.09 38.54
CA ALA A 579 8.21 20.82 38.88
C ALA A 579 9.59 21.06 39.55
N PRO A 580 10.23 20.06 40.17
CA PRO A 580 11.52 20.23 40.83
C PRO A 580 12.55 20.98 39.97
N ASP A 581 13.26 21.92 40.58
CA ASP A 581 14.27 22.72 39.90
C ASP A 581 15.42 21.84 39.36
N GLY A 582 15.97 22.22 38.21
CA GLY A 582 17.09 21.52 37.56
C GLY A 582 16.72 20.25 36.76
N MET A 583 15.44 19.89 36.65
CA MET A 583 15.00 18.82 35.75
C MET A 583 15.15 19.19 34.27
N SER A 584 15.39 18.17 33.44
CA SER A 584 15.37 18.29 31.97
C SER A 584 13.97 18.06 31.44
N ILE A 585 13.58 18.85 30.43
CA ILE A 585 12.32 18.67 29.70
C ILE A 585 12.49 17.80 28.43
N ASN A 586 13.71 17.32 28.15
CA ASN A 586 13.93 16.44 27.02
C ASN A 586 13.37 15.05 27.33
N TYR A 587 12.37 14.64 26.55
CA TYR A 587 11.74 13.33 26.66
C TYR A 587 12.01 12.52 25.40
N THR A 588 12.35 11.24 25.58
CA THR A 588 12.39 10.28 24.49
C THR A 588 11.32 9.22 24.77
N PRO A 589 10.34 9.05 23.86
CA PRO A 589 9.32 8.02 23.98
C PRO A 589 9.89 6.62 24.18
N SER A 590 9.28 5.87 25.10
CA SER A 590 9.69 4.51 25.46
C SER A 590 8.94 3.47 24.62
N ARG A 591 9.46 3.20 23.42
CA ARG A 591 9.12 2.04 22.59
C ARG A 591 10.43 1.33 22.20
N ALA A 592 10.38 0.01 21.97
CA ALA A 592 11.45 -0.67 21.22
C ALA A 592 11.74 0.07 19.91
N VAL A 593 12.87 -0.14 19.25
CA VAL A 593 13.17 0.51 17.95
C VAL A 593 13.04 -0.44 16.75
N SER A 594 12.90 -1.74 17.00
CA SER A 594 12.67 -2.77 15.99
C SER A 594 11.21 -2.88 15.61
N THR A 595 10.93 -3.25 14.36
CA THR A 595 9.60 -3.50 13.82
C THR A 595 9.50 -4.96 13.40
N THR A 596 8.32 -5.56 13.57
CA THR A 596 8.02 -6.89 13.04
C THR A 596 6.79 -6.82 12.15
N GLN A 597 6.88 -7.42 10.98
CA GLN A 597 5.82 -7.49 9.96
C GLN A 597 5.75 -8.92 9.42
N GLU A 598 4.56 -9.42 9.10
CA GLU A 598 4.33 -10.76 8.58
C GLU A 598 3.49 -10.74 7.31
N TRP A 599 4.05 -11.25 6.22
CA TRP A 599 3.39 -11.42 4.95
C TRP A 599 2.77 -12.82 4.87
N GLU A 600 1.48 -12.86 4.58
CA GLU A 600 0.79 -14.06 4.12
C GLU A 600 0.95 -14.21 2.60
N LEU A 601 1.56 -15.30 2.15
CA LEU A 601 1.64 -15.69 0.74
C LEU A 601 0.70 -16.87 0.48
N ASP A 602 -0.54 -16.55 0.14
CA ASP A 602 -1.58 -17.49 -0.26
C ASP A 602 -2.00 -17.21 -1.72
N ASN A 603 -3.17 -17.63 -2.22
CA ASN A 603 -3.65 -17.31 -3.58
C ASN A 603 -3.93 -15.80 -3.81
N ASP A 604 -2.95 -14.93 -3.57
CA ASP A 604 -2.95 -13.49 -3.85
C ASP A 604 -2.30 -13.20 -5.20
N LEU A 605 -2.89 -13.72 -6.28
CA LEU A 605 -2.57 -13.38 -7.68
C LEU A 605 -3.31 -12.12 -8.17
N GLY A 606 -4.13 -11.51 -7.31
CA GLY A 606 -4.87 -10.28 -7.54
C GLY A 606 -3.99 -9.06 -7.79
N ASP A 607 -2.75 -9.16 -7.36
CA ASP A 607 -1.67 -8.22 -7.66
C ASP A 607 -1.05 -8.44 -9.04
N SER A 608 -1.47 -9.42 -9.84
CA SER A 608 -0.83 -9.69 -11.14
C SER A 608 -1.06 -8.60 -12.18
N HIS A 609 -1.96 -7.63 -11.96
CA HIS A 609 -2.07 -6.47 -12.85
C HIS A 609 -0.72 -5.73 -13.00
N CYS A 610 -0.38 -5.23 -14.19
CA CYS A 610 0.93 -4.61 -14.45
C CYS A 610 1.23 -3.39 -13.56
N SER A 611 0.20 -2.66 -13.13
CA SER A 611 0.37 -1.46 -12.28
C SER A 611 0.47 -1.78 -10.78
N SER A 612 0.17 -3.00 -10.34
CA SER A 612 0.23 -3.41 -8.94
C SER A 612 1.67 -3.63 -8.47
N LEU A 613 1.91 -3.70 -7.16
CA LEU A 613 3.24 -3.98 -6.62
C LEU A 613 3.71 -5.43 -6.85
N ARG A 614 2.78 -6.36 -7.12
CA ARG A 614 3.09 -7.78 -7.42
C ARG A 614 3.83 -8.47 -6.29
N GLN A 615 3.38 -8.21 -5.07
CA GLN A 615 3.86 -8.78 -3.82
C GLN A 615 2.76 -9.66 -3.20
N GLY A 616 3.16 -10.86 -2.80
CA GLY A 616 2.26 -11.90 -2.30
C GLY A 616 2.28 -13.14 -3.20
N GLY A 617 1.18 -13.88 -3.17
CA GLY A 617 1.00 -15.09 -3.98
C GLY A 617 1.74 -16.30 -3.41
N ARG A 618 1.05 -17.45 -3.37
CA ARG A 618 1.64 -18.72 -3.00
C ARG A 618 2.75 -19.06 -4.00
N THR A 619 3.67 -19.90 -3.57
CA THR A 619 4.73 -20.38 -4.47
C THR A 619 4.09 -21.03 -5.70
N PRO A 620 4.62 -20.83 -6.92
CA PRO A 620 3.98 -21.34 -8.14
C PRO A 620 4.07 -22.88 -8.23
N ASP A 621 3.06 -23.49 -8.83
CA ASP A 621 3.03 -24.95 -9.05
C ASP A 621 4.11 -25.38 -10.05
N ASN A 622 4.87 -26.42 -9.69
CA ASN A 622 5.90 -27.06 -10.52
C ASN A 622 7.01 -26.10 -10.99
N LYS A 623 7.26 -25.03 -10.23
CA LYS A 623 8.28 -24.03 -10.50
C LYS A 623 9.06 -23.69 -9.23
N CYS A 624 10.25 -23.13 -9.43
CA CYS A 624 11.15 -22.64 -8.39
C CYS A 624 11.37 -21.12 -8.51
N TYR A 625 10.39 -20.38 -9.03
CA TYR A 625 10.50 -18.93 -9.14
C TYR A 625 10.26 -18.26 -7.80
N TRP A 626 10.94 -17.13 -7.62
CA TRP A 626 10.76 -16.28 -6.46
C TRP A 626 9.42 -15.57 -6.53
N ARG A 627 8.66 -15.66 -5.44
CA ARG A 627 7.57 -14.76 -5.10
C ARG A 627 8.11 -13.69 -4.17
N VAL A 628 7.83 -12.43 -4.47
CA VAL A 628 8.15 -11.32 -3.57
C VAL A 628 7.14 -11.37 -2.43
N ALA A 629 7.58 -11.61 -1.20
CA ALA A 629 6.72 -11.51 -0.03
C ALA A 629 6.40 -10.03 0.23
N GLY A 630 7.43 -9.19 0.29
CA GLY A 630 7.34 -7.75 0.45
C GLY A 630 8.73 -7.12 0.59
N ARG A 631 8.79 -5.81 0.85
CA ARG A 631 10.04 -5.07 1.04
C ARG A 631 10.15 -4.46 2.44
N VAL A 632 11.37 -4.39 2.94
CA VAL A 632 11.70 -3.74 4.22
C VAL A 632 12.75 -2.66 4.03
N PHE A 633 12.67 -1.59 4.81
CA PHE A 633 13.64 -0.49 4.79
C PHE A 633 14.49 -0.51 6.06
N ALA A 634 15.73 -1.02 5.96
CA ALA A 634 16.57 -1.32 7.11
C ALA A 634 17.75 -0.35 7.24
N ALA A 635 18.19 -0.09 8.47
CA ALA A 635 19.33 0.77 8.78
C ALA A 635 20.67 0.03 8.68
N ALA A 636 21.71 0.71 8.20
CA ALA A 636 23.09 0.22 8.25
C ALA A 636 23.50 -0.18 9.67
N GLY A 637 24.28 -1.26 9.80
CA GLY A 637 24.77 -1.77 11.08
C GLY A 637 23.74 -2.55 11.91
N THR A 638 22.52 -2.74 11.41
CA THR A 638 21.48 -3.55 12.07
C THR A 638 21.36 -4.93 11.41
N SER A 639 20.30 -5.69 11.71
CA SER A 639 20.05 -6.99 11.09
C SER A 639 18.60 -7.15 10.65
N ILE A 640 18.41 -7.89 9.56
CA ILE A 640 17.10 -8.37 9.09
C ILE A 640 16.99 -9.84 9.50
N ASN A 641 16.06 -10.13 10.42
CA ASN A 641 15.72 -11.50 10.82
C ASN A 641 14.45 -11.94 10.09
N VAL A 642 14.55 -12.93 9.22
CA VAL A 642 13.43 -13.48 8.46
C VAL A 642 13.10 -14.88 8.97
N GLN A 643 11.81 -15.16 9.17
CA GLN A 643 11.26 -16.45 9.55
C GLN A 643 10.18 -16.86 8.54
N GLY A 644 10.48 -17.85 7.71
CA GLY A 644 9.53 -18.43 6.76
C GLY A 644 8.83 -19.66 7.34
N THR A 645 7.51 -19.65 7.37
CA THR A 645 6.67 -20.76 7.81
C THR A 645 6.04 -21.44 6.60
N LEU A 646 6.18 -22.76 6.54
CA LEU A 646 5.62 -23.62 5.50
C LEU A 646 4.11 -23.81 5.69
N GLY A 647 3.34 -23.76 4.60
CA GLY A 647 1.94 -24.19 4.58
C GLY A 647 1.76 -25.68 4.26
N GLY A 648 2.79 -26.35 3.71
CA GLY A 648 2.81 -27.77 3.40
C GLY A 648 4.09 -28.47 3.88
N SER A 649 4.38 -29.66 3.35
CA SER A 649 5.58 -30.46 3.67
C SER A 649 6.76 -30.23 2.72
N THR A 650 6.56 -29.43 1.67
CA THR A 650 7.56 -29.15 0.64
C THR A 650 8.62 -28.18 1.17
N SER A 651 9.90 -28.43 0.85
CA SER A 651 10.99 -27.52 1.21
C SER A 651 10.81 -26.13 0.59
N LEU A 652 10.96 -25.09 1.40
CA LEU A 652 10.92 -23.68 0.97
C LEU A 652 12.32 -23.09 1.09
N THR A 653 12.63 -22.15 0.21
CA THR A 653 13.80 -21.28 0.32
C THR A 653 13.32 -19.86 0.55
N VAL A 654 13.89 -19.19 1.55
CA VAL A 654 13.66 -17.79 1.89
C VAL A 654 14.93 -17.01 1.58
N GLY A 655 14.81 -15.87 0.92
CA GLY A 655 15.93 -15.04 0.50
C GLY A 655 15.73 -13.55 0.82
N VAL A 656 16.83 -12.89 1.17
CA VAL A 656 16.95 -11.43 1.30
C VAL A 656 17.70 -10.92 0.08
N PHE A 657 17.12 -9.95 -0.61
CA PHE A 657 17.67 -9.34 -1.82
C PHE A 657 17.93 -7.86 -1.58
N ASN A 658 19.04 -7.33 -2.07
CA ASN A 658 19.32 -5.90 -1.99
C ASN A 658 18.52 -5.10 -3.04
N ASN A 659 18.62 -3.77 -2.98
CA ASN A 659 17.89 -2.89 -3.91
C ASN A 659 18.35 -2.98 -5.38
N ASN A 660 19.41 -3.75 -5.70
CA ASN A 660 19.80 -4.04 -7.08
C ASN A 660 19.25 -5.39 -7.57
N GLY A 661 18.35 -6.02 -6.81
CA GLY A 661 17.78 -7.32 -7.17
C GLY A 661 18.70 -8.51 -6.91
N LEU A 662 19.84 -8.33 -6.24
CA LEU A 662 20.81 -9.40 -5.98
C LEU A 662 20.49 -10.10 -4.66
N LEU A 663 20.60 -11.42 -4.66
CA LEU A 663 20.47 -12.27 -3.48
C LEU A 663 21.68 -12.07 -2.56
N VAL A 664 21.45 -11.60 -1.33
CA VAL A 664 22.52 -11.33 -0.35
C VAL A 664 22.55 -12.34 0.79
N SER A 665 21.45 -13.02 1.06
CA SER A 665 21.38 -14.10 2.05
C SER A 665 20.17 -14.97 1.80
N SER A 666 20.29 -16.28 2.02
CA SER A 666 19.16 -17.21 1.94
C SER A 666 19.34 -18.39 2.88
N ASN A 667 18.23 -19.07 3.15
CA ASN A 667 18.24 -20.38 3.79
C ASN A 667 17.09 -21.22 3.21
N ALA A 668 17.26 -22.54 3.21
CA ALA A 668 16.29 -23.48 2.69
C ALA A 668 16.08 -24.62 3.68
N GLY A 669 14.87 -25.17 3.72
CA GLY A 669 14.62 -26.34 4.54
C GLY A 669 13.17 -26.80 4.55
N THR A 670 12.97 -27.92 5.22
CA THR A 670 11.66 -28.52 5.51
C THR A 670 11.22 -28.31 6.95
N SER A 671 12.11 -27.80 7.82
CA SER A 671 11.82 -27.46 9.21
C SER A 671 11.30 -26.03 9.32
N SER A 672 10.07 -25.87 9.82
CA SER A 672 9.42 -24.57 10.03
C SER A 672 9.67 -24.06 11.48
N PRO A 673 10.08 -22.80 11.70
CA PRO A 673 10.35 -21.77 10.69
C PRO A 673 11.78 -21.87 10.10
N ILE A 674 11.90 -21.58 8.81
CA ILE A 674 13.20 -21.40 8.13
C ILE A 674 13.70 -20.00 8.45
N SER A 675 14.89 -19.91 9.05
CA SER A 675 15.42 -18.63 9.54
C SER A 675 16.58 -18.12 8.69
N VAL A 676 16.55 -16.82 8.37
CA VAL A 676 17.66 -16.08 7.73
C VAL A 676 17.99 -14.89 8.62
N ASN A 677 19.27 -14.68 8.91
CA ASN A 677 19.75 -13.48 9.59
C ASN A 677 20.78 -12.78 8.70
N TYR A 678 20.48 -11.54 8.30
CA TYR A 678 21.35 -10.77 7.42
C TYR A 678 21.79 -9.47 8.11
N ALA A 679 23.10 -9.29 8.24
CA ALA A 679 23.67 -8.03 8.72
C ALA A 679 23.60 -6.96 7.62
N VAL A 680 23.03 -5.80 7.93
CA VAL A 680 22.72 -4.76 6.95
C VAL A 680 23.95 -3.87 6.73
N PRO A 681 24.63 -3.92 5.57
CA PRO A 681 25.85 -3.14 5.35
C PRO A 681 25.56 -1.65 5.09
N SER A 682 24.41 -1.34 4.47
CA SER A 682 24.00 0.00 4.11
C SER A 682 22.51 0.19 4.31
N THR A 683 22.12 1.39 4.74
CA THR A 683 20.71 1.76 4.87
C THR A 683 20.03 1.69 3.50
N GLY A 684 18.87 1.05 3.41
CA GLY A 684 18.17 0.94 2.13
C GLY A 684 17.05 -0.09 2.12
N TRP A 685 16.49 -0.28 0.94
CA TRP A 685 15.45 -1.27 0.65
C TRP A 685 16.04 -2.67 0.46
N TYR A 686 15.35 -3.65 1.04
CA TYR A 686 15.64 -5.06 0.86
C TYR A 686 14.33 -5.81 0.54
N SER A 687 14.32 -6.56 -0.56
CA SER A 687 13.19 -7.41 -0.93
C SER A 687 13.31 -8.76 -0.25
N ILE A 688 12.23 -9.23 0.37
CA ILE A 688 12.14 -10.56 0.95
C ILE A 688 11.37 -11.44 -0.03
N LYS A 689 11.98 -12.55 -0.45
CA LYS A 689 11.39 -13.44 -1.45
C LYS A 689 11.38 -14.88 -0.98
N VAL A 690 10.41 -15.64 -1.46
CA VAL A 690 10.29 -17.08 -1.17
C VAL A 690 10.07 -17.88 -2.44
N ARG A 691 10.57 -19.11 -2.46
CA ARG A 691 10.30 -20.09 -3.53
C ARG A 691 10.24 -21.49 -2.95
N ASN A 692 9.60 -22.41 -3.65
CA ASN A 692 9.88 -23.83 -3.40
C ASN A 692 11.35 -24.11 -3.74
N THR A 693 12.02 -24.91 -2.90
CA THR A 693 13.43 -25.27 -3.13
C THR A 693 13.59 -26.15 -4.37
N SER A 694 12.54 -26.88 -4.75
CA SER A 694 12.48 -27.73 -5.94
C SER A 694 11.13 -27.59 -6.65
N CYS A 695 10.99 -28.19 -7.83
CA CYS A 695 9.88 -27.94 -8.74
C CYS A 695 8.69 -28.84 -8.43
N THR A 696 8.03 -28.47 -7.35
CA THR A 696 6.92 -29.19 -6.73
C THR A 696 5.65 -28.36 -6.75
N THR A 697 4.53 -28.94 -6.32
CA THR A 697 3.28 -28.20 -6.09
C THR A 697 3.51 -26.99 -5.19
N GLY A 698 2.91 -25.88 -5.59
CA GLY A 698 2.91 -24.61 -4.90
C GLY A 698 2.19 -24.70 -3.57
N GLN A 699 2.76 -24.08 -2.55
CA GLN A 699 2.23 -24.05 -1.20
C GLN A 699 2.08 -22.62 -0.69
N LYS A 700 1.10 -22.45 0.19
CA LYS A 700 0.98 -21.27 1.04
C LYS A 700 2.21 -21.13 1.93
N SER A 701 2.60 -19.92 2.25
CA SER A 701 3.66 -19.64 3.23
C SER A 701 3.40 -18.35 3.98
N PHE A 702 4.01 -18.20 5.16
CA PHE A 702 4.04 -16.95 5.89
C PHE A 702 5.47 -16.51 6.09
N VAL A 703 5.75 -15.22 5.95
CA VAL A 703 7.10 -14.68 6.09
C VAL A 703 7.05 -13.58 7.12
N LYS A 704 7.60 -13.84 8.30
CA LYS A 704 7.73 -12.84 9.36
C LYS A 704 9.13 -12.24 9.33
N VAL A 705 9.23 -10.92 9.36
CA VAL A 705 10.49 -10.19 9.31
C VAL A 705 10.56 -9.23 10.49
N THR A 706 11.64 -9.32 11.26
CA THR A 706 11.99 -8.37 12.32
C THR A 706 13.24 -7.60 11.91
N TYR A 707 13.18 -6.27 11.90
CA TYR A 707 14.27 -5.39 11.47
C TYR A 707 14.18 -4.01 12.15
N GLN A 708 15.20 -3.17 11.95
CA GLN A 708 15.21 -1.78 12.43
C GLN A 708 15.44 -0.82 11.26
N ALA A 709 14.56 0.16 11.11
CA ALA A 709 14.71 1.26 10.16
C ALA A 709 15.62 2.37 10.74
N PRO A 710 16.16 3.30 9.93
CA PRO A 710 16.88 4.44 10.46
C PRO A 710 15.91 5.42 11.13
N ALA A 711 16.34 6.05 12.22
CA ALA A 711 15.53 7.09 12.86
C ALA A 711 15.42 8.37 12.01
N ASN A 712 16.42 8.66 11.17
CA ASN A 712 16.43 9.82 10.28
C ASN A 712 16.52 9.33 8.82
N VAL A 713 15.64 9.84 7.96
CA VAL A 713 15.63 9.53 6.53
C VAL A 713 15.28 10.78 5.71
N SER A 714 15.63 10.75 4.44
CA SER A 714 14.98 11.56 3.40
C SER A 714 14.35 10.59 2.42
N THR A 715 13.03 10.44 2.45
CA THR A 715 12.32 9.43 1.65
C THR A 715 12.51 9.61 0.15
N SER A 716 12.70 10.85 -0.33
CA SER A 716 13.00 11.17 -1.72
C SER A 716 14.35 10.61 -2.20
N SER A 717 15.31 10.43 -1.29
CA SER A 717 16.61 9.81 -1.59
C SER A 717 16.54 8.28 -1.65
N TYR A 718 15.44 7.68 -1.19
CA TYR A 718 15.23 6.24 -1.13
C TYR A 718 13.82 5.88 -1.63
N PRO A 719 13.50 6.10 -2.91
CA PRO A 719 12.16 5.81 -3.42
C PRO A 719 11.83 4.31 -3.26
N ALA A 720 10.57 3.98 -3.01
CA ALA A 720 10.09 2.60 -2.79
C ALA A 720 9.98 1.80 -4.10
N GLN A 721 11.07 1.77 -4.86
CA GLN A 721 11.17 1.11 -6.16
C GLN A 721 12.62 0.75 -6.45
N TYR A 722 12.82 -0.20 -7.37
CA TYR A 722 14.15 -0.49 -7.88
C TYR A 722 14.79 0.74 -8.56
N PRO A 723 16.13 0.84 -8.56
CA PRO A 723 16.84 1.87 -9.32
C PRO A 723 16.38 1.94 -10.77
N ALA A 724 16.43 3.13 -11.36
CA ALA A 724 15.94 3.36 -12.72
C ALA A 724 16.66 2.52 -13.79
N ASN A 725 17.85 2.00 -13.50
CA ASN A 725 18.65 1.17 -14.41
C ASN A 725 18.67 -0.33 -14.04
N VAL A 726 17.79 -0.79 -13.14
CA VAL A 726 17.70 -2.19 -12.72
C VAL A 726 16.30 -2.74 -13.01
N TYR A 727 16.26 -3.90 -13.65
CA TYR A 727 15.03 -4.62 -13.98
C TYR A 727 15.18 -6.09 -13.57
N VAL A 728 14.21 -6.61 -12.83
CA VAL A 728 14.27 -7.96 -12.26
C VAL A 728 13.25 -8.86 -12.96
N TRP A 729 13.75 -9.88 -13.64
CA TRP A 729 12.95 -10.90 -14.28
C TRP A 729 12.55 -11.98 -13.28
N ASN A 730 11.25 -12.29 -13.20
CA ASN A 730 10.71 -13.32 -12.32
C ASN A 730 10.14 -14.53 -13.07
N GLY A 731 9.90 -14.42 -14.40
CA GLY A 731 9.40 -15.51 -15.25
C GLY A 731 8.01 -16.05 -14.89
N ASN A 732 7.26 -15.32 -14.05
CA ASN A 732 6.02 -15.80 -13.45
C ASN A 732 4.85 -15.95 -14.45
N ALA A 733 4.96 -15.37 -15.66
CA ALA A 733 3.97 -15.52 -16.71
C ALA A 733 4.10 -16.84 -17.48
N ASN A 734 5.16 -17.62 -17.23
CA ASN A 734 5.49 -18.82 -18.01
C ASN A 734 5.64 -18.56 -19.51
N THR A 735 6.25 -17.43 -19.86
CA THR A 735 6.66 -17.10 -21.23
C THR A 735 8.08 -16.55 -21.22
N THR A 736 8.76 -16.57 -22.36
CA THR A 736 10.03 -15.85 -22.56
C THR A 736 9.80 -14.46 -23.17
N ASP A 737 8.54 -14.00 -23.23
CA ASP A 737 8.15 -12.74 -23.84
C ASP A 737 8.59 -11.56 -22.98
N TRP A 738 9.55 -10.81 -23.51
CA TRP A 738 10.08 -9.59 -22.89
C TRP A 738 9.01 -8.53 -22.63
N SER A 739 8.00 -8.47 -23.51
CA SER A 739 6.95 -7.46 -23.47
C SER A 739 5.82 -7.79 -22.48
N ASP A 740 5.79 -9.01 -21.96
CA ASP A 740 4.81 -9.41 -20.95
C ASP A 740 5.23 -8.87 -19.58
N CYS A 741 4.50 -7.86 -19.10
CA CYS A 741 4.73 -7.25 -17.80
C CYS A 741 4.76 -8.31 -16.69
N ASN A 742 3.99 -9.40 -16.79
CA ASN A 742 3.86 -10.47 -15.78
C ASN A 742 5.18 -11.20 -15.47
N ASN A 743 6.17 -11.10 -16.36
CA ASN A 743 7.50 -11.64 -16.13
C ASN A 743 8.46 -10.70 -15.39
N TRP A 744 8.02 -9.48 -15.06
CA TRP A 744 8.82 -8.45 -14.41
C TRP A 744 8.30 -8.14 -13.00
N GLU A 745 9.22 -8.00 -12.04
CA GLU A 745 8.87 -7.43 -10.73
C GLU A 745 8.39 -5.98 -10.87
N ASP A 746 7.44 -5.58 -10.03
CA ASP A 746 6.72 -4.30 -10.10
C ASP A 746 6.01 -4.05 -11.47
N GLY A 747 5.89 -5.09 -12.32
CA GLY A 747 5.33 -4.97 -13.67
C GLY A 747 6.15 -4.09 -14.61
N ARG A 748 7.40 -3.81 -14.23
CA ARG A 748 8.24 -2.81 -14.87
C ARG A 748 8.99 -3.39 -16.06
N ILE A 749 8.41 -3.23 -17.26
CA ILE A 749 9.04 -3.65 -18.52
C ILE A 749 10.23 -2.72 -18.84
N PRO A 750 11.41 -3.23 -19.19
CA PRO A 750 12.54 -2.41 -19.59
C PRO A 750 12.36 -1.77 -20.98
N PRO A 751 12.91 -0.57 -21.22
CA PRO A 751 12.81 0.09 -22.50
C PRO A 751 13.55 -0.70 -23.59
N THR A 752 12.98 -0.73 -24.78
CA THR A 752 13.55 -1.40 -25.97
C THR A 752 14.58 -0.55 -26.71
N SER A 753 14.95 0.60 -26.16
CA SER A 753 16.01 1.49 -26.66
C SER A 753 16.80 2.08 -25.48
N GLY A 754 18.05 2.52 -25.72
CA GLY A 754 18.88 3.09 -24.66
C GLY A 754 19.28 2.09 -23.57
N CYS A 755 19.86 0.96 -23.98
CA CYS A 755 20.00 -0.29 -23.19
C CYS A 755 21.11 -0.26 -22.12
N ALA A 756 21.43 0.91 -21.60
CA ALA A 756 22.38 1.11 -20.51
C ALA A 756 21.73 0.80 -19.16
N TYR A 757 21.26 -0.44 -18.99
CA TYR A 757 20.63 -0.94 -17.78
C TYR A 757 21.00 -2.42 -17.54
N THR A 758 20.70 -2.90 -16.34
CA THR A 758 20.96 -4.27 -15.91
C THR A 758 19.66 -5.04 -15.80
N VAL A 759 19.64 -6.24 -16.37
CA VAL A 759 18.60 -7.25 -16.16
C VAL A 759 19.11 -8.30 -15.19
N VAL A 760 18.39 -8.50 -14.10
CA VAL A 760 18.68 -9.55 -13.13
C VAL A 760 17.75 -10.74 -13.40
N VAL A 761 18.32 -11.91 -13.66
CA VAL A 761 17.58 -13.15 -13.92
C VAL A 761 17.71 -14.16 -12.77
N PRO A 762 16.71 -15.05 -12.58
CA PRO A 762 16.77 -16.08 -11.54
C PRO A 762 17.93 -17.06 -11.79
N ASN A 763 18.59 -17.51 -10.72
CA ASN A 763 19.57 -18.58 -10.78
C ASN A 763 18.92 -19.91 -10.36
N CYS A 764 17.86 -20.34 -11.06
CA CYS A 764 17.23 -21.63 -10.82
C CYS A 764 17.49 -22.62 -11.97
N THR A 765 17.75 -23.88 -11.60
CA THR A 765 18.06 -25.00 -12.50
C THR A 765 16.84 -25.73 -13.08
N CYS A 766 15.61 -25.45 -12.63
CA CYS A 766 14.42 -26.06 -13.21
C CYS A 766 13.74 -25.13 -14.22
N ASN A 767 13.70 -25.51 -15.50
CA ASN A 767 12.79 -24.98 -16.52
C ASN A 767 12.59 -23.46 -16.45
N ALA A 768 13.66 -22.72 -16.16
CA ALA A 768 13.62 -21.29 -15.97
C ALA A 768 13.45 -20.65 -17.35
N MET A 769 12.30 -20.00 -17.56
CA MET A 769 12.03 -19.25 -18.77
C MET A 769 12.75 -17.92 -18.66
N LEU A 770 13.94 -17.84 -19.25
CA LEU A 770 14.73 -16.62 -19.31
C LEU A 770 14.16 -15.69 -20.40
N PRO A 771 14.35 -14.36 -20.28
CA PRO A 771 13.82 -13.41 -21.24
C PRO A 771 14.43 -13.59 -22.63
N THR A 772 13.60 -13.51 -23.67
CA THR A 772 14.08 -13.33 -25.05
C THR A 772 14.48 -11.86 -25.23
N LEU A 773 15.77 -11.57 -25.37
CA LEU A 773 16.22 -10.19 -25.48
C LEU A 773 15.74 -9.53 -26.79
N PRO A 774 15.35 -8.24 -26.75
CA PRO A 774 15.02 -7.48 -27.96
C PRO A 774 16.25 -7.35 -28.89
N ALA A 775 16.06 -7.62 -30.18
CA ALA A 775 17.15 -7.69 -31.17
C ALA A 775 18.00 -6.41 -31.28
N ASP A 776 17.39 -5.25 -31.09
CA ASP A 776 18.04 -3.94 -31.20
C ASP A 776 18.54 -3.41 -29.84
N CYS A 777 18.43 -4.20 -28.78
CA CYS A 777 18.68 -3.75 -27.42
C CYS A 777 19.26 -4.85 -26.52
N MET A 778 20.59 -4.77 -26.28
CA MET A 778 21.33 -5.74 -25.48
C MET A 778 21.75 -5.13 -24.14
N PRO A 779 20.97 -5.35 -23.07
CA PRO A 779 21.36 -4.91 -21.73
C PRO A 779 22.44 -5.79 -21.12
N THR A 780 23.03 -5.35 -20.02
CA THR A 780 23.85 -6.23 -19.19
C THR A 780 22.93 -7.23 -18.47
N VAL A 781 23.13 -8.52 -18.69
CA VAL A 781 22.37 -9.58 -18.00
C VAL A 781 23.25 -10.21 -16.93
N ILE A 782 22.74 -10.24 -15.71
CA ILE A 782 23.37 -10.93 -14.58
C ILE A 782 22.35 -11.86 -13.93
N ASN A 783 22.82 -12.95 -13.32
CA ASN A 783 21.96 -13.72 -12.43
C ASN A 783 21.82 -13.02 -11.07
N GLU A 784 20.89 -13.49 -10.25
CA GLU A 784 20.67 -13.01 -8.89
C GLU A 784 21.87 -13.14 -7.95
N LEU A 785 22.92 -13.89 -8.31
CA LEU A 785 24.19 -13.97 -7.58
C LEU A 785 25.22 -12.92 -8.06
N GLY A 786 24.88 -12.11 -9.06
CA GLY A 786 25.73 -11.06 -9.62
C GLY A 786 26.70 -11.52 -10.70
N ALA A 787 26.63 -12.78 -11.15
CA ALA A 787 27.45 -13.26 -12.26
C ALA A 787 26.82 -12.88 -13.60
N THR A 788 27.63 -12.40 -14.54
CA THR A 788 27.19 -12.16 -15.92
C THR A 788 26.70 -13.46 -16.55
N VAL A 789 25.53 -13.40 -17.18
CA VAL A 789 24.91 -14.54 -17.88
C VAL A 789 24.84 -14.19 -19.36
N SER A 790 25.38 -15.08 -20.19
CA SER A 790 25.07 -15.09 -21.62
C SER A 790 23.71 -15.77 -21.77
N LEU A 791 22.71 -15.05 -22.25
CA LEU A 791 21.46 -15.68 -22.67
C LEU A 791 21.74 -16.23 -24.07
N ASP A 792 21.91 -17.55 -24.17
CA ASP A 792 22.37 -18.31 -25.34
C ASP A 792 21.91 -17.75 -26.68
N ALA A 793 22.81 -17.86 -27.67
CA ALA A 793 22.64 -17.60 -29.10
C ALA A 793 21.19 -17.63 -29.61
N SER A 794 20.49 -16.51 -29.53
CA SER A 794 19.16 -16.40 -30.11
C SER A 794 19.29 -16.22 -31.63
N LEU A 795 18.71 -17.16 -32.37
CA LEU A 795 18.45 -17.00 -33.80
C LEU A 795 17.59 -15.74 -34.00
N ILE A 796 18.22 -14.65 -34.43
CA ILE A 796 17.59 -13.35 -34.64
C ILE A 796 16.59 -13.45 -35.81
N SER A 797 16.98 -14.11 -36.88
CA SER A 797 16.10 -14.33 -38.03
C SER A 797 16.55 -15.52 -38.87
N PHE A 798 15.59 -16.16 -39.54
CA PHE A 798 15.82 -17.11 -40.61
C PHE A 798 14.81 -16.83 -41.73
N ALA A 799 15.30 -16.66 -42.95
CA ALA A 799 14.51 -16.31 -44.13
C ALA A 799 14.97 -17.12 -45.35
N ALA A 800 14.05 -17.39 -46.27
CA ALA A 800 14.31 -18.07 -47.52
C ALA A 800 13.64 -17.30 -48.67
N THR A 801 14.37 -17.09 -49.77
CA THR A 801 13.86 -16.42 -50.98
C THR A 801 14.33 -17.14 -52.23
N VAL A 802 13.57 -17.09 -53.33
CA VAL A 802 14.02 -17.63 -54.62
C VAL A 802 14.90 -16.59 -55.32
N LYS A 803 16.17 -16.91 -55.56
CA LYS A 803 17.10 -16.11 -56.37
C LYS A 803 17.69 -16.99 -57.47
N ASN A 804 17.64 -16.55 -58.73
CA ASN A 804 18.20 -17.28 -59.87
C ASN A 804 17.78 -18.76 -59.96
N LYS A 805 16.52 -19.07 -59.64
CA LYS A 805 15.95 -20.44 -59.59
C LYS A 805 16.52 -21.36 -58.49
N ASN A 806 17.25 -20.81 -57.52
CA ASN A 806 17.75 -21.51 -56.34
C ASN A 806 17.08 -20.95 -55.08
N ALA A 807 17.02 -21.75 -54.01
CA ALA A 807 16.55 -21.27 -52.71
C ALA A 807 17.72 -20.63 -51.96
N HIS A 808 17.65 -19.32 -51.74
CA HIS A 808 18.64 -18.56 -51.02
C HIS A 808 18.15 -18.32 -49.59
N LEU A 809 18.83 -18.95 -48.64
CA LEU A 809 18.54 -18.94 -47.21
C LEU A 809 19.51 -18.01 -46.50
N THR A 810 19.01 -17.23 -45.55
CA THR A 810 19.81 -16.30 -44.74
C THR A 810 19.37 -16.38 -43.29
N TRP A 811 20.33 -16.41 -42.37
CA TRP A 811 20.04 -16.27 -40.94
C TRP A 811 20.99 -15.33 -40.24
N LYS A 812 20.50 -14.77 -39.14
CA LYS A 812 21.25 -13.94 -38.22
C LYS A 812 21.16 -14.53 -36.83
N VAL A 813 22.26 -14.51 -36.10
CA VAL A 813 22.36 -15.02 -34.74
C VAL A 813 23.10 -14.01 -33.88
N THR A 814 22.81 -14.02 -32.58
CA THR A 814 23.57 -13.26 -31.57
C THR A 814 24.86 -14.01 -31.20
N SER A 815 25.30 -13.93 -29.94
CA SER A 815 26.51 -14.59 -29.41
C SER A 815 26.51 -16.08 -29.74
N GLU A 816 27.62 -16.64 -30.21
CA GLU A 816 27.74 -18.06 -30.60
C GLU A 816 28.69 -18.85 -29.68
N GLU A 817 28.90 -18.42 -28.43
CA GLU A 817 29.87 -19.03 -27.50
C GLU A 817 29.63 -20.52 -27.27
N ASP A 818 28.36 -20.94 -27.21
CA ASP A 818 27.98 -22.33 -26.94
C ASP A 818 27.43 -23.07 -28.16
N VAL A 819 27.36 -22.42 -29.33
CA VAL A 819 26.90 -23.04 -30.57
C VAL A 819 28.07 -23.71 -31.28
N LYS A 820 27.92 -24.99 -31.59
CA LYS A 820 28.89 -25.75 -32.38
C LYS A 820 28.67 -25.52 -33.88
N GLU A 821 27.46 -25.77 -34.38
CA GLU A 821 27.15 -25.71 -35.82
C GLU A 821 25.65 -25.55 -36.12
N TYR A 822 25.35 -25.10 -37.34
CA TYR A 822 24.02 -24.99 -37.92
C TYR A 822 23.84 -26.02 -39.03
N GLU A 823 22.85 -26.89 -38.92
CA GLU A 823 22.40 -27.77 -40.00
C GLU A 823 21.22 -27.13 -40.73
N VAL A 824 21.38 -26.84 -42.03
CA VAL A 824 20.28 -26.43 -42.90
C VAL A 824 19.55 -27.70 -43.33
N GLU A 825 18.28 -27.82 -42.93
CA GLU A 825 17.46 -28.97 -43.24
C GLU A 825 16.36 -28.60 -44.24
N LYS A 826 16.06 -29.54 -45.15
CA LYS A 826 15.05 -29.42 -46.19
C LYS A 826 14.04 -30.55 -46.08
N SER A 827 12.78 -30.24 -46.35
CA SER A 827 11.69 -31.21 -46.43
C SER A 827 10.81 -30.92 -47.66
N LEU A 828 10.21 -31.96 -48.22
CA LEU A 828 9.21 -31.83 -49.30
C LEU A 828 7.77 -31.96 -48.78
N ASP A 829 7.59 -32.40 -47.54
CA ASP A 829 6.27 -32.69 -46.93
C ASP A 829 6.06 -32.03 -45.56
N ALA A 830 7.02 -31.21 -45.11
CA ALA A 830 7.08 -30.55 -43.80
C ALA A 830 7.14 -31.49 -42.59
N SER A 831 7.36 -32.80 -42.79
CA SER A 831 7.38 -33.81 -41.73
C SER A 831 8.71 -34.57 -41.64
N GLN A 832 9.32 -34.92 -42.77
CA GLN A 832 10.64 -35.55 -42.84
C GLN A 832 11.65 -34.52 -43.34
N PHE A 833 12.66 -34.21 -42.52
CA PHE A 833 13.68 -33.21 -42.81
C PHE A 833 15.03 -33.88 -42.98
N ASP A 834 15.67 -33.65 -44.12
CA ASP A 834 17.03 -34.10 -44.41
C ASP A 834 18.01 -32.92 -44.30
N ALA A 835 19.16 -33.15 -43.66
CA ALA A 835 20.23 -32.17 -43.61
C ALA A 835 20.86 -32.02 -45.01
N ILE A 836 20.82 -30.80 -45.56
CA ILE A 836 21.38 -30.48 -46.88
C ILE A 836 22.68 -29.68 -46.80
N ALA A 837 23.00 -29.09 -45.64
CA ALA A 837 24.28 -28.46 -45.36
C ALA A 837 24.54 -28.35 -43.86
N THR A 838 25.81 -28.30 -43.49
CA THR A 838 26.27 -27.96 -42.13
C THR A 838 27.20 -26.76 -42.21
N VAL A 839 26.94 -25.75 -41.41
CA VAL A 839 27.70 -24.50 -41.34
C VAL A 839 28.21 -24.34 -39.90
N PRO A 840 29.53 -24.44 -39.66
CA PRO A 840 30.08 -24.26 -38.32
C PRO A 840 29.86 -22.82 -37.82
N ALA A 841 29.57 -22.67 -36.53
CA ALA A 841 29.42 -21.36 -35.91
C ALA A 841 30.78 -20.63 -35.81
N ARG A 842 30.77 -19.29 -35.88
CA ARG A 842 31.98 -18.45 -35.90
C ARG A 842 32.59 -18.20 -34.52
N GLN A 843 31.97 -18.69 -33.45
CA GLN A 843 32.55 -18.70 -32.08
C GLN A 843 32.88 -17.31 -31.54
N ASN A 844 31.98 -16.33 -31.71
CA ASN A 844 32.21 -14.98 -31.18
C ASN A 844 31.05 -14.48 -30.32
N SER A 845 31.36 -13.60 -29.37
CA SER A 845 30.44 -13.24 -28.28
C SER A 845 29.94 -11.80 -28.29
N GLN A 846 30.32 -11.00 -29.30
CA GLN A 846 30.08 -9.55 -29.27
C GLN A 846 29.62 -8.94 -30.61
N THR A 847 29.35 -9.75 -31.64
CA THR A 847 28.90 -9.26 -32.96
C THR A 847 27.79 -10.13 -33.53
N ILE A 848 26.76 -9.52 -34.12
CA ILE A 848 25.72 -10.24 -34.87
C ILE A 848 26.39 -10.96 -36.05
N ASN A 849 26.29 -12.28 -36.11
CA ASN A 849 26.77 -13.05 -37.24
C ASN A 849 25.64 -13.23 -38.26
N THR A 850 25.96 -12.96 -39.53
CA THR A 850 25.06 -13.21 -40.66
C THR A 850 25.63 -14.35 -41.49
N TYR A 851 24.76 -15.30 -41.79
CA TYR A 851 25.03 -16.49 -42.59
C TYR A 851 24.11 -16.54 -43.80
N GLU A 852 24.61 -17.15 -44.86
CA GLU A 852 23.86 -17.43 -46.07
C GLU A 852 24.17 -18.83 -46.58
N TYR A 853 23.16 -19.47 -47.15
CA TYR A 853 23.29 -20.75 -47.84
C TYR A 853 22.37 -20.77 -49.05
N THR A 854 22.82 -21.37 -50.15
CA THR A 854 22.01 -21.46 -51.38
C THR A 854 21.80 -22.94 -51.74
N ASP A 855 20.55 -23.41 -51.72
CA ASP A 855 20.18 -24.71 -52.25
C ASP A 855 19.95 -24.63 -53.77
N GLU A 856 20.93 -25.11 -54.53
CA GLU A 856 20.90 -25.18 -55.99
C GLU A 856 20.00 -26.32 -56.52
N GLN A 857 19.63 -27.27 -55.66
CA GLN A 857 18.73 -28.39 -55.96
C GLN A 857 17.26 -28.05 -55.68
N PHE A 858 16.93 -26.78 -55.44
CA PHE A 858 15.55 -26.31 -55.35
C PHE A 858 14.87 -26.39 -56.74
N LYS A 859 14.04 -27.42 -56.95
CA LYS A 859 13.33 -27.71 -58.21
C LYS A 859 11.82 -27.98 -58.04
N GLN A 860 11.31 -27.86 -56.83
CA GLN A 860 9.91 -28.02 -56.46
C GLN A 860 9.67 -27.32 -55.11
N ASP A 861 8.40 -27.16 -54.74
CA ASP A 861 8.01 -26.63 -53.42
C ASP A 861 8.77 -27.37 -52.31
N ALA A 862 9.35 -26.61 -51.39
CA ALA A 862 10.17 -27.15 -50.31
C ALA A 862 9.98 -26.35 -49.02
N TYR A 863 10.19 -27.03 -47.90
CA TYR A 863 10.22 -26.47 -46.56
C TYR A 863 11.66 -26.48 -46.05
N TYR A 864 12.06 -25.43 -45.35
CA TYR A 864 13.40 -25.31 -44.77
C TYR A 864 13.34 -24.96 -43.30
N ARG A 865 14.26 -25.49 -42.50
CA ARG A 865 14.51 -25.07 -41.12
C ARG A 865 15.99 -25.15 -40.79
N LEU A 866 16.41 -24.50 -39.72
CA LEU A 866 17.73 -24.67 -39.13
C LEU A 866 17.63 -25.58 -37.93
N LYS A 867 18.57 -26.52 -37.81
CA LYS A 867 18.88 -27.25 -36.60
C LYS A 867 20.18 -26.71 -36.03
N ILE A 868 20.14 -26.22 -34.80
CA ILE A 868 21.23 -25.54 -34.12
C ILE A 868 21.77 -26.51 -33.07
N LEU A 869 23.04 -26.92 -33.20
CA LEU A 869 23.69 -27.85 -32.30
C LEU A 869 24.68 -27.10 -31.41
N SER A 870 24.56 -27.26 -30.10
CA SER A 870 25.46 -26.68 -29.11
C SER A 870 26.60 -27.64 -28.73
N TYR A 871 27.70 -27.14 -28.15
CA TYR A 871 28.83 -27.97 -27.71
C TYR A 871 28.46 -28.96 -26.59
N ASN A 872 27.46 -28.61 -25.78
CA ASN A 872 26.88 -29.48 -24.74
C ASN A 872 25.97 -30.59 -25.32
N GLY A 873 25.77 -30.62 -26.64
CA GLY A 873 24.92 -31.59 -27.34
C GLY A 873 23.44 -31.22 -27.41
N GLU A 874 23.03 -30.05 -26.91
CA GLU A 874 21.66 -29.56 -27.03
C GLU A 874 21.32 -29.20 -28.47
N ILE A 875 20.06 -29.44 -28.86
CA ILE A 875 19.55 -29.19 -30.20
C ILE A 875 18.35 -28.25 -30.12
N GLN A 876 18.43 -27.14 -30.85
CA GLN A 876 17.31 -26.22 -31.06
C GLN A 876 16.92 -26.17 -32.55
N TYR A 877 15.67 -25.83 -32.85
CA TYR A 877 15.20 -25.69 -34.23
C TYR A 877 14.64 -24.28 -34.48
N SER A 878 14.84 -23.74 -35.68
CA SER A 878 14.14 -22.54 -36.13
C SER A 878 12.67 -22.84 -36.45
N ASN A 879 11.90 -21.77 -36.74
CA ASN A 879 10.65 -21.91 -37.47
C ASN A 879 10.87 -22.56 -38.85
N THR A 880 9.89 -23.33 -39.32
CA THR A 880 9.88 -23.92 -40.67
C THR A 880 9.37 -22.90 -41.69
N LEU A 881 10.15 -22.67 -42.75
CA LEU A 881 9.80 -21.78 -43.85
C LEU A 881 9.30 -22.59 -45.06
N PHE A 882 8.13 -22.27 -45.59
CA PHE A 882 7.67 -22.79 -46.88
C PHE A 882 8.16 -21.89 -48.03
N LEU A 883 8.81 -22.48 -49.03
CA LEU A 883 9.26 -21.78 -50.23
C LEU A 883 8.67 -22.44 -51.48
N PRO A 884 7.70 -21.80 -52.15
CA PRO A 884 7.10 -22.34 -53.37
C PRO A 884 8.04 -22.20 -54.57
N TYR A 885 8.16 -23.26 -55.37
CA TYR A 885 8.90 -23.28 -56.62
C TYR A 885 7.99 -22.85 -57.77
N LYS A 886 8.23 -21.64 -58.28
CA LYS A 886 7.49 -21.12 -59.44
C LYS A 886 8.28 -21.40 -60.73
N GLU A 887 7.85 -22.37 -61.53
CA GLU A 887 8.32 -22.48 -62.90
C GLU A 887 7.84 -21.27 -63.73
N SER A 888 8.75 -20.66 -64.48
CA SER A 888 8.40 -19.63 -65.46
C SER A 888 7.75 -20.30 -66.67
N ARG A 889 6.48 -20.00 -66.95
CA ARG A 889 5.78 -20.48 -68.16
C ARG A 889 6.46 -19.94 -69.41
N ILE A 890 6.72 -20.80 -70.40
CA ILE A 890 7.31 -20.41 -71.68
C ILE A 890 6.24 -19.87 -72.62
N PHE A 891 5.01 -20.40 -72.56
CA PHE A 891 3.91 -19.98 -73.41
C PHE A 891 2.73 -19.39 -72.63
N ASN A 892 2.07 -18.40 -73.21
CA ASN A 892 0.84 -17.81 -72.69
C ASN A 892 -0.14 -17.51 -73.83
N VAL A 893 -1.44 -17.43 -73.52
CA VAL A 893 -2.48 -17.08 -74.50
C VAL A 893 -3.16 -15.80 -74.06
N VAL A 894 -3.11 -14.75 -74.89
CA VAL A 894 -3.61 -13.42 -74.57
C VAL A 894 -4.50 -12.83 -75.68
N PRO A 895 -5.60 -12.12 -75.37
CA PRO A 895 -6.18 -11.99 -74.03
C PRO A 895 -6.81 -13.31 -73.56
N ASN A 896 -6.81 -13.54 -72.26
CA ASN A 896 -7.53 -14.65 -71.63
C ASN A 896 -8.12 -14.13 -70.31
N PRO A 897 -9.45 -13.93 -70.21
CA PRO A 897 -10.48 -14.40 -71.15
C PRO A 897 -10.49 -13.72 -72.53
N ALA A 898 -10.89 -14.45 -73.57
CA ALA A 898 -10.93 -14.01 -74.96
C ALA A 898 -12.36 -13.74 -75.44
N THR A 899 -12.59 -12.66 -76.19
CA THR A 899 -13.92 -12.33 -76.79
C THR A 899 -14.03 -12.72 -78.26
N ALA A 900 -12.91 -12.84 -78.98
CA ALA A 900 -12.87 -13.25 -80.38
C ALA A 900 -11.57 -14.00 -80.69
N ASP A 901 -10.47 -13.27 -80.87
CA ASP A 901 -9.15 -13.82 -81.19
C ASP A 901 -8.22 -13.83 -79.98
N VAL A 902 -7.25 -14.74 -80.03
CA VAL A 902 -6.15 -14.88 -79.07
C VAL A 902 -4.81 -14.92 -79.78
N THR A 903 -3.77 -14.60 -79.02
CA THR A 903 -2.38 -14.73 -79.42
C THR A 903 -1.67 -15.63 -78.42
N LEU A 904 -1.22 -16.79 -78.89
CA LEU A 904 -0.15 -17.55 -78.28
C LEU A 904 1.13 -16.71 -78.35
N VAL A 905 1.61 -16.30 -77.19
CA VAL A 905 2.87 -15.58 -77.01
C VAL A 905 3.86 -16.50 -76.31
N ALA A 906 5.10 -16.49 -76.77
CA ALA A 906 6.20 -17.16 -76.10
C ALA A 906 7.03 -16.16 -75.29
N SER A 907 7.74 -16.62 -74.26
CA SER A 907 8.65 -15.81 -73.47
C SER A 907 9.75 -15.17 -74.35
N GLN A 908 10.35 -14.06 -73.91
CA GLN A 908 11.30 -13.28 -74.72
C GLN A 908 12.52 -14.08 -75.23
N ASN A 909 12.84 -15.20 -74.60
CA ASN A 909 13.99 -16.05 -74.95
C ASN A 909 13.61 -17.26 -75.83
N PHE A 910 12.34 -17.35 -76.27
CA PHE A 910 11.89 -18.42 -77.16
C PHE A 910 12.12 -18.03 -78.63
N ASP A 911 12.73 -18.93 -79.39
CA ASP A 911 12.91 -18.74 -80.83
C ASP A 911 11.57 -18.91 -81.55
N ASN A 912 10.94 -17.79 -81.93
CA ASN A 912 9.65 -17.78 -82.61
C ASN A 912 9.66 -18.44 -84.01
N THR A 913 10.84 -18.79 -84.54
CA THR A 913 10.99 -19.58 -85.77
C THR A 913 10.99 -21.09 -85.53
N GLN A 914 11.10 -21.53 -84.27
CA GLN A 914 11.03 -22.93 -83.89
C GLN A 914 9.61 -23.48 -84.11
N LEU A 915 9.54 -24.72 -84.62
CA LEU A 915 8.28 -25.45 -84.74
C LEU A 915 7.87 -26.04 -83.38
N VAL A 916 6.67 -25.72 -82.93
CA VAL A 916 6.01 -26.34 -81.78
C VAL A 916 4.71 -26.98 -82.22
N ARG A 917 4.26 -28.00 -81.48
CA ARG A 917 2.94 -28.59 -81.72
C ARG A 917 1.94 -28.00 -80.74
N VAL A 918 0.86 -27.41 -81.25
CA VAL A 918 -0.25 -26.91 -80.43
C VAL A 918 -1.47 -27.79 -80.62
N GLN A 919 -2.13 -28.11 -79.51
CA GLN A 919 -3.46 -28.70 -79.51
C GLN A 919 -4.45 -27.78 -78.81
N LEU A 920 -5.59 -27.54 -79.44
CA LEU A 920 -6.75 -26.92 -78.79
C LEU A 920 -7.75 -28.02 -78.44
N ILE A 921 -8.13 -28.10 -77.18
CA ILE A 921 -9.03 -29.14 -76.66
C ILE A 921 -10.27 -28.46 -76.08
N GLY A 922 -11.44 -28.89 -76.50
CA GLY A 922 -12.72 -28.43 -75.94
C GLY A 922 -12.99 -29.04 -74.56
N ILE A 923 -13.92 -28.47 -73.79
CA ILE A 923 -14.26 -28.93 -72.43
C ILE A 923 -14.65 -30.41 -72.33
N ASN A 924 -15.16 -31.01 -73.41
CA ASN A 924 -15.53 -32.43 -73.48
C ASN A 924 -14.33 -33.35 -73.76
N GLY A 925 -13.10 -32.82 -73.77
CA GLY A 925 -11.87 -33.56 -74.09
C GLY A 925 -11.61 -33.78 -75.59
N GLN A 926 -12.49 -33.30 -76.48
CA GLN A 926 -12.29 -33.41 -77.92
C GLN A 926 -11.15 -32.51 -78.39
N THR A 927 -10.25 -33.04 -79.21
CA THR A 927 -9.20 -32.22 -79.86
C THR A 927 -9.81 -31.51 -81.06
N LEU A 928 -9.86 -30.17 -80.99
CA LEU A 928 -10.39 -29.28 -82.01
C LEU A 928 -9.33 -28.82 -83.02
N LEU A 929 -8.09 -28.72 -82.56
CA LEU A 929 -6.91 -28.41 -83.37
C LEU A 929 -5.75 -29.27 -82.87
N SER A 930 -4.93 -29.79 -83.77
CA SER A 930 -3.63 -30.38 -83.44
C SER A 930 -2.69 -30.13 -84.61
N GLN A 931 -1.82 -29.13 -84.48
CA GLN A 931 -0.97 -28.68 -85.58
C GLN A 931 0.42 -28.35 -85.10
N THR A 932 1.41 -28.64 -85.94
CA THR A 932 2.80 -28.22 -85.74
C THR A 932 3.10 -27.02 -86.64
N GLY A 933 3.68 -25.97 -86.07
CA GLY A 933 3.98 -24.73 -86.79
C GLY A 933 4.82 -23.78 -85.97
N THR A 934 5.22 -22.65 -86.57
CA THR A 934 5.78 -21.51 -85.83
C THR A 934 4.65 -20.81 -85.08
N ILE A 935 4.99 -20.04 -84.03
CA ILE A 935 4.00 -19.30 -83.23
C ILE A 935 3.08 -18.42 -84.10
N SER A 936 3.63 -17.76 -85.13
CA SER A 936 2.85 -16.94 -86.06
C SER A 936 1.82 -17.74 -86.86
N THR A 937 2.20 -18.91 -87.39
CA THR A 937 1.28 -19.77 -88.15
C THR A 937 0.22 -20.41 -87.27
N LEU A 938 0.59 -20.80 -86.04
CA LEU A 938 -0.33 -21.42 -85.09
C LEU A 938 -1.38 -20.45 -84.56
N ASN A 939 -1.04 -19.16 -84.42
CA ASN A 939 -2.00 -18.12 -84.05
C ASN A 939 -3.13 -17.97 -85.07
N ILE A 940 -2.83 -18.10 -86.35
CA ILE A 940 -3.84 -18.04 -87.41
C ILE A 940 -4.81 -19.22 -87.27
N SER A 941 -4.27 -20.44 -87.17
CA SER A 941 -5.08 -21.66 -87.07
C SER A 941 -5.85 -21.77 -85.75
N LEU A 942 -5.28 -21.31 -84.63
CA LEU A 942 -5.98 -21.19 -83.34
C LEU A 942 -7.21 -20.29 -83.47
N ASN A 943 -7.07 -19.11 -84.08
CA ASN A 943 -8.17 -18.16 -84.22
C ASN A 943 -9.24 -18.62 -85.21
N GLU A 944 -8.86 -19.27 -86.30
CA GLU A 944 -9.82 -19.86 -87.24
C GLU A 944 -10.71 -20.90 -86.56
N ILE A 945 -10.11 -21.82 -85.79
CA ILE A 945 -10.87 -22.82 -85.05
C ILE A 945 -11.67 -22.18 -83.90
N LEU A 946 -11.08 -21.27 -83.13
CA LEU A 946 -11.77 -20.61 -82.02
C LEU A 946 -12.98 -19.83 -82.50
N ARG A 947 -12.91 -19.05 -83.58
CA ARG A 947 -14.07 -18.28 -84.12
C ARG A 947 -15.27 -19.17 -84.44
N ASN A 948 -15.02 -20.38 -84.96
CA ASN A 948 -16.04 -21.33 -85.40
C ASN A 948 -16.57 -22.26 -84.28
N ASN A 949 -16.05 -22.13 -83.06
CA ASN A 949 -16.49 -22.94 -81.91
C ASN A 949 -17.19 -22.08 -80.84
N PRO A 950 -18.14 -22.66 -80.07
CA PRO A 950 -18.97 -21.92 -79.11
C PRO A 950 -18.18 -21.28 -77.96
N LYS A 951 -18.81 -20.40 -77.21
CA LYS A 951 -18.24 -19.80 -75.99
C LYS A 951 -18.06 -20.89 -74.92
N GLY A 952 -16.98 -20.85 -74.15
CA GLY A 952 -16.67 -21.90 -73.19
C GLY A 952 -15.19 -22.00 -72.79
N LEU A 953 -14.87 -22.99 -71.96
CA LEU A 953 -13.51 -23.29 -71.52
C LEU A 953 -12.81 -24.22 -72.52
N TYR A 954 -11.58 -23.87 -72.87
CA TYR A 954 -10.68 -24.62 -73.74
C TYR A 954 -9.35 -24.87 -73.02
N ILE A 955 -8.64 -25.90 -73.47
CA ILE A 955 -7.25 -26.15 -73.05
C ILE A 955 -6.36 -26.03 -74.29
N VAL A 956 -5.37 -25.15 -74.22
CA VAL A 956 -4.31 -25.02 -75.21
C VAL A 956 -3.08 -25.74 -74.68
N ASN A 957 -2.75 -26.87 -75.31
CA ASN A 957 -1.55 -27.63 -75.01
C ASN A 957 -0.46 -27.26 -76.02
N VAL A 958 0.71 -26.87 -75.54
CA VAL A 958 1.89 -26.56 -76.36
C VAL A 958 2.96 -27.60 -76.07
N PHE A 959 3.41 -28.30 -77.11
CA PHE A 959 4.47 -29.30 -77.04
C PHE A 959 5.74 -28.75 -77.70
N ASP A 960 6.77 -28.56 -76.90
CA ASP A 960 8.13 -28.19 -77.33
C ASP A 960 9.09 -29.33 -76.96
N ASN A 961 9.67 -30.01 -77.95
CA ASN A 961 10.66 -31.08 -77.75
C ASN A 961 10.27 -32.09 -76.64
N ASN A 962 9.02 -32.57 -76.69
CA ASN A 962 8.38 -33.50 -75.74
C ASN A 962 8.01 -32.93 -74.35
N LYS A 963 8.22 -31.63 -74.08
CA LYS A 963 7.66 -30.96 -72.91
C LYS A 963 6.28 -30.38 -73.24
N LEU A 964 5.31 -30.66 -72.37
CA LEU A 964 3.94 -30.17 -72.48
C LEU A 964 3.72 -28.99 -71.52
N GLU A 965 3.30 -27.85 -72.06
CA GLU A 965 2.67 -26.77 -71.27
C GLU A 965 1.17 -26.71 -71.57
N SER A 966 0.33 -26.69 -70.53
CA SER A 966 -1.13 -26.60 -70.65
C SER A 966 -1.64 -25.26 -70.16
N ILE A 967 -2.38 -24.56 -71.01
CA ILE A 967 -2.95 -23.24 -70.75
C ILE A 967 -4.47 -23.34 -70.83
N LYS A 968 -5.16 -23.03 -69.72
CA LYS A 968 -6.62 -22.88 -69.73
C LYS A 968 -7.00 -21.59 -70.42
N LEU A 969 -7.83 -21.65 -71.46
CA LEU A 969 -8.33 -20.51 -72.21
C LEU A 969 -9.84 -20.40 -72.03
N LEU A 970 -10.34 -19.26 -71.54
CA LEU A 970 -11.77 -18.98 -71.45
C LEU A 970 -12.21 -18.11 -72.63
N LYS A 971 -13.16 -18.57 -73.45
CA LYS A 971 -13.80 -17.78 -74.52
C LYS A 971 -15.18 -17.30 -74.06
N HIS A 972 -15.39 -15.99 -74.07
CA HIS A 972 -16.63 -15.32 -73.64
C HIS A 972 -17.66 -15.08 -74.73
#